data_AF-A0A1S9RF58-F1
#
_entry.id   AF-A0A1S9RF58-F1
#
_cell.length_a   1.000
_cell.length_b   1.000
_cell.length_c   1.000
_cell.angle_alpha   90.00
_cell.angle_beta   90.00
_cell.angle_gamma   90.00
#
_symmetry.space_group_name_H-M   'P 1'
#
loop_
_entity.id
_entity.type
_entity.pdbx_description
1 polymer ?
#
loop_
_entity_poly.entity_id
_entity_poly.type
_entity_poly.pdbx_seq_one_letter_code
_entity_poly.pdbx_strand_id
1 'polypeptide(L)'
;MAARSMSSLAASRVRLAYELHRASKSHASTRLAKHTPILFLHGFLGSKRENRQMSRNLAKELSRDVYALDLRNHGDSDHHPRHDYMEMALDVESFINYHELKRPTLIGHSMGAKTALTLALHTPKLVSNIVAVDNCPIKLPVASDFLKYLESMEKAEQEQVRTHAEADEILREYKLDPPVRLWLLSNFIKQDGSPYLRLRVPLNILRNAMGPLGDFPYDIGNVPAFQGPTLFLRALQSNFIPQSSFPLVAKFFPKSEIVDMDCGHWIVQDKPQQFKEAPESPNMTIPEEQTNTSTTVIDLEKLGKERPQTFSGTWPELAFCFSIFMSQILAEFYITGSNLLLPTLVKEIGIPVASTIWPTTALSLAVTSTLLIFGRLTDMYGGYAIYNGGAIWLTISSILCGVSQTWLMLIVCRALQGLALGALLPSGMMILGSTYRPGPRKNQVFSIYGACAALGFFAGFFVSGICGQYLSWRWYFFIGAILSAIMAVSSIFYVPRDYAEKRKLGINMDWVGFGLSISGATLFVFAIADSSYAPQGWRTPYIPVLFAIGAILLGVMVYLEGWVIKNPLLPGDIFRVKFMTPLVLALLCLYGSLGIFLLYGVLYMSNFMGATPLQIVAWTVPMAVGGLILSVTGGLILHRVSGTILMIISCLGYVGSGLLFAVIPLGGNYWAYVFPAMLCGTIAIDISFNLANIFITTSMPKAKQGLAGALIYCTMHMGIAVMLGFADIVETQMKHLGERSSYKAVFWFQTGLCIIGLLIVLGFVRIRHAKSELTADEKETMETENATTKHAEEV
;
A
#
# COMPACT_ATOMS: atom_id res chain seq x y z
N MET A 1 -57.92 2.28 -20.90
CA MET A 1 -56.93 3.02 -20.08
C MET A 1 -55.56 3.22 -20.77
N ALA A 2 -55.18 2.45 -21.79
CA ALA A 2 -53.87 2.56 -22.46
C ALA A 2 -53.69 3.74 -23.44
N ALA A 3 -54.78 4.36 -23.93
CA ALA A 3 -54.68 5.49 -24.87
C ALA A 3 -54.48 6.87 -24.19
N ARG A 4 -54.70 6.97 -22.87
CA ARG A 4 -54.51 8.21 -22.09
C ARG A 4 -53.09 8.38 -21.53
N SER A 5 -52.24 7.35 -21.54
CA SER A 5 -50.85 7.46 -21.04
C SER A 5 -49.84 7.87 -22.12
N MET A 6 -50.16 7.72 -23.41
CA MET A 6 -49.27 8.18 -24.48
C MET A 6 -49.30 9.70 -24.67
N SER A 7 -50.42 10.38 -24.36
CA SER A 7 -50.50 11.83 -24.54
C SER A 7 -49.75 12.63 -23.46
N SER A 8 -49.49 12.05 -22.28
CA SER A 8 -48.69 12.70 -21.23
C SER A 8 -47.18 12.53 -21.43
N LEU A 9 -46.74 11.50 -22.17
CA LEU A 9 -45.33 11.24 -22.48
C LEU A 9 -44.77 12.16 -23.58
N ALA A 10 -45.63 12.65 -24.48
CA ALA A 10 -45.25 13.63 -25.50
C ALA A 10 -45.06 15.06 -24.93
N ALA A 11 -45.65 15.36 -23.77
CA ALA A 11 -45.66 16.71 -23.18
C ALA A 11 -44.35 17.10 -22.46
N SER A 12 -43.38 16.20 -22.30
CA SER A 12 -42.11 16.47 -21.60
C SER A 12 -40.85 16.42 -22.48
N ARG A 13 -41.00 16.34 -23.81
CA ARG A 13 -39.85 16.31 -24.74
C ARG A 13 -39.39 17.72 -25.06
N VAL A 14 -38.09 17.93 -24.97
CA VAL A 14 -37.44 19.22 -25.23
C VAL A 14 -37.11 19.32 -26.72
N ARG A 15 -37.34 20.48 -27.34
CA ARG A 15 -36.89 20.71 -28.71
C ARG A 15 -35.37 20.86 -28.73
N LEU A 16 -34.68 19.92 -29.40
CA LEU A 16 -33.23 19.99 -29.58
C LEU A 16 -32.88 20.91 -30.76
N ALA A 17 -32.08 21.94 -30.49
CA ALA A 17 -31.47 22.76 -31.53
C ALA A 17 -30.32 21.99 -32.19
N TYR A 18 -30.08 22.25 -33.48
CA TYR A 18 -29.04 21.56 -34.23
C TYR A 18 -28.44 22.44 -35.34
N GLU A 19 -27.26 22.04 -35.81
CA GLU A 19 -26.63 22.55 -37.03
C GLU A 19 -26.41 21.37 -37.98
N LEU A 20 -26.87 21.51 -39.23
CA LEU A 20 -26.79 20.46 -40.23
C LEU A 20 -25.63 20.73 -41.19
N HIS A 21 -24.71 19.78 -41.24
CA HIS A 21 -23.62 19.75 -42.21
C HIS A 21 -23.94 18.70 -43.28
N ARG A 22 -24.18 19.17 -44.52
CA ARG A 22 -24.58 18.32 -45.64
C ARG A 22 -23.40 17.54 -46.22
N ALA A 23 -23.67 16.32 -46.68
CA ALA A 23 -22.73 15.50 -47.41
C ALA A 23 -22.14 16.21 -48.65
N SER A 24 -20.84 16.02 -48.90
CA SER A 24 -20.22 16.48 -50.15
C SER A 24 -20.72 15.68 -51.36
N LYS A 25 -20.98 16.35 -52.49
CA LYS A 25 -21.44 15.71 -53.74
C LYS A 25 -20.32 14.98 -54.52
N SER A 26 -19.06 15.07 -54.10
CA SER A 26 -17.90 14.80 -54.98
C SER A 26 -17.35 13.37 -54.99
N HIS A 27 -17.76 12.46 -54.11
CA HIS A 27 -17.28 11.07 -54.12
C HIS A 27 -18.43 10.07 -54.15
N ALA A 28 -18.66 9.52 -55.33
CA ALA A 28 -19.53 8.36 -55.53
C ALA A 28 -18.83 7.10 -55.01
N SER A 29 -19.05 6.75 -53.75
CA SER A 29 -18.77 5.40 -53.25
C SER A 29 -20.07 4.75 -52.75
N THR A 30 -20.34 3.56 -53.28
CA THR A 30 -21.29 2.51 -52.87
C THR A 30 -22.68 2.91 -52.31
N ARG A 31 -23.74 2.39 -52.97
CA ARG A 31 -25.18 2.58 -52.66
C ARG A 31 -25.62 2.37 -51.19
N LEU A 32 -24.81 1.74 -50.33
CA LEU A 32 -25.12 1.55 -48.91
C LEU A 32 -24.79 2.78 -48.02
N ALA A 33 -23.79 3.59 -48.36
CA ALA A 33 -23.32 4.70 -47.51
C ALA A 33 -24.21 5.96 -47.55
N LYS A 34 -25.16 6.01 -48.50
CA LYS A 34 -26.02 7.18 -48.76
C LYS A 34 -27.14 7.43 -47.74
N HIS A 35 -27.39 6.54 -46.77
CA HIS A 35 -28.67 6.56 -46.04
C HIS A 35 -28.62 6.59 -44.50
N THR A 36 -27.45 6.53 -43.85
CA THR A 36 -27.36 6.63 -42.38
C THR A 36 -26.71 7.95 -41.97
N PRO A 37 -27.44 8.93 -41.41
CA PRO A 37 -26.85 10.19 -40.94
C PRO A 37 -25.99 9.98 -39.68
N ILE A 38 -25.23 10.99 -39.29
CA ILE A 38 -24.45 11.03 -38.05
C ILE A 38 -25.07 12.07 -37.13
N LEU A 39 -25.28 11.74 -35.86
CA LEU A 39 -25.66 12.68 -34.81
C LEU A 39 -24.46 12.89 -33.89
N PHE A 40 -24.05 14.13 -33.69
CA PHE A 40 -22.94 14.50 -32.83
C PHE A 40 -23.48 15.18 -31.57
N LEU A 41 -23.29 14.53 -30.42
CA LEU A 41 -23.74 14.94 -29.09
C LEU A 41 -22.55 15.48 -28.28
N HIS A 42 -22.64 16.72 -27.79
CA HIS A 42 -21.58 17.37 -27.02
C HIS A 42 -21.54 16.92 -25.54
N GLY A 43 -20.48 17.30 -24.82
CA GLY A 43 -20.30 17.06 -23.38
C GLY A 43 -21.05 18.04 -22.46
N PHE A 44 -20.97 17.83 -21.15
CA PHE A 44 -21.61 18.69 -20.14
C PHE A 44 -21.10 20.13 -20.24
N LEU A 45 -21.95 21.17 -20.23
CA LEU A 45 -21.64 22.59 -20.52
C LEU A 45 -21.13 22.89 -21.94
N GLY A 46 -21.16 21.91 -22.84
CA GLY A 46 -20.81 22.10 -24.25
C GLY A 46 -21.95 22.63 -25.13
N SER A 47 -21.67 22.77 -26.42
CA SER A 47 -22.69 23.07 -27.45
C SER A 47 -22.30 22.53 -28.82
N LYS A 48 -23.25 22.49 -29.75
CA LYS A 48 -23.08 22.13 -31.17
C LYS A 48 -21.96 22.90 -31.86
N ARG A 49 -21.62 24.10 -31.37
CA ARG A 49 -20.58 24.96 -31.93
C ARG A 49 -19.17 24.39 -31.74
N GLU A 50 -18.93 23.65 -30.66
CA GLU A 50 -17.61 23.08 -30.34
C GLU A 50 -17.19 22.01 -31.35
N ASN A 51 -18.16 21.23 -31.83
CA ASN A 51 -17.94 20.15 -32.78
C ASN A 51 -18.14 20.58 -34.24
N ARG A 52 -18.35 21.87 -34.52
CA ARG A 52 -18.68 22.38 -35.87
C ARG A 52 -17.61 22.06 -36.90
N GLN A 53 -16.33 22.25 -36.57
CA GLN A 53 -15.24 21.98 -37.50
C GLN A 53 -15.15 20.47 -37.80
N MET A 54 -15.21 19.63 -36.76
CA MET A 54 -15.19 18.19 -36.94
C MET A 54 -16.39 17.68 -37.72
N SER A 55 -17.59 18.21 -37.43
CA SER A 55 -18.82 17.83 -38.12
C SER A 55 -18.79 18.18 -39.62
N ARG A 56 -18.21 19.33 -39.99
CA ARG A 56 -17.96 19.69 -41.40
C ARG A 56 -16.98 18.73 -42.07
N ASN A 57 -15.90 18.36 -41.38
CA ASN A 57 -14.91 17.43 -41.91
C ASN A 57 -15.52 16.03 -42.13
N LEU A 58 -16.23 15.49 -41.13
CA LEU A 58 -16.92 14.21 -41.24
C LEU A 58 -17.96 14.21 -42.37
N ALA A 59 -18.75 15.28 -42.51
CA ALA A 59 -19.74 15.38 -43.58
C ALA A 59 -19.10 15.36 -44.97
N LYS A 60 -17.92 15.99 -45.10
CA LYS A 60 -17.15 16.04 -46.34
C LYS A 60 -16.47 14.70 -46.65
N GLU A 61 -15.75 14.14 -45.68
CA GLU A 61 -14.91 12.94 -45.85
C GLU A 61 -15.77 11.68 -45.99
N LEU A 62 -16.80 11.52 -45.13
CA LEU A 62 -17.66 10.33 -45.14
C LEU A 62 -18.85 10.43 -46.11
N SER A 63 -19.07 11.60 -46.73
CA SER A 63 -20.22 11.86 -47.61
C SER A 63 -21.57 11.52 -46.95
N ARG A 64 -21.72 11.85 -45.65
CA ARG A 64 -22.91 11.61 -44.83
C ARG A 64 -23.38 12.93 -44.21
N ASP A 65 -24.70 13.11 -44.07
CA ASP A 65 -25.24 14.26 -43.34
C ASP A 65 -24.89 14.14 -41.85
N VAL A 66 -24.36 15.22 -41.25
CA VAL A 66 -23.99 15.30 -39.83
C VAL A 66 -24.85 16.34 -39.13
N TYR A 67 -25.59 15.91 -38.11
CA TYR A 67 -26.42 16.75 -37.24
C TYR A 67 -25.67 16.99 -35.92
N ALA A 68 -25.10 18.17 -35.75
CA ALA A 68 -24.51 18.58 -34.47
C ALA A 68 -25.63 19.12 -33.58
N LEU A 69 -25.93 18.41 -32.50
CA LEU A 69 -27.07 18.68 -31.62
C LEU A 69 -26.64 19.43 -30.37
N ASP A 70 -27.50 20.34 -29.91
CA ASP A 70 -27.49 20.82 -28.53
C ASP A 70 -28.41 19.93 -27.70
N LEU A 71 -27.89 19.32 -26.62
CA LEU A 71 -28.71 18.53 -25.71
C LEU A 71 -29.58 19.44 -24.82
N ARG A 72 -30.63 18.89 -24.19
CA ARG A 72 -31.51 19.67 -23.29
C ARG A 72 -30.69 20.48 -22.27
N ASN A 73 -31.18 21.66 -21.92
CA ASN A 73 -30.50 22.60 -21.00
C ASN A 73 -29.12 23.11 -21.49
N HIS A 74 -28.76 22.90 -22.75
CA HIS A 74 -27.48 23.33 -23.32
C HIS A 74 -27.67 24.06 -24.65
N GLY A 75 -26.67 24.88 -25.00
CA GLY A 75 -26.63 25.59 -26.27
C GLY A 75 -27.88 26.43 -26.53
N ASP A 76 -28.54 26.19 -27.66
CA ASP A 76 -29.77 26.89 -28.07
C ASP A 76 -31.03 26.00 -27.90
N SER A 77 -30.93 24.86 -27.20
CA SER A 77 -32.06 23.94 -26.93
C SER A 77 -32.93 24.41 -25.75
N ASP A 78 -34.19 23.98 -25.72
CA ASP A 78 -35.11 24.36 -24.65
C ASP A 78 -34.65 23.84 -23.26
N HIS A 79 -35.10 24.50 -22.20
CA HIS A 79 -34.76 24.16 -20.82
C HIS A 79 -35.87 23.39 -20.11
N HIS A 80 -35.51 22.37 -19.34
CA HIS A 80 -36.44 21.53 -18.58
C HIS A 80 -35.83 21.11 -17.23
N PRO A 81 -36.59 21.13 -16.12
CA PRO A 81 -36.07 20.88 -14.77
C PRO A 81 -35.55 19.45 -14.54
N ARG A 82 -36.08 18.44 -15.24
CA ARG A 82 -35.53 17.08 -15.22
C ARG A 82 -34.38 16.93 -16.21
N HIS A 83 -33.22 16.52 -15.72
CA HIS A 83 -32.00 16.34 -16.50
C HIS A 83 -31.24 15.10 -16.04
N ASP A 84 -31.39 14.02 -16.79
CA ASP A 84 -30.72 12.72 -16.60
C ASP A 84 -30.49 12.04 -17.97
N TYR A 85 -29.74 10.94 -17.99
CA TYR A 85 -29.38 10.27 -19.24
C TYR A 85 -30.55 9.64 -19.99
N MET A 86 -31.56 9.13 -19.27
CA MET A 86 -32.73 8.53 -19.90
C MET A 86 -33.55 9.59 -20.62
N GLU A 87 -33.79 10.69 -19.93
CA GLU A 87 -34.48 11.85 -20.46
C GLU A 87 -33.76 12.47 -21.67
N MET A 88 -32.43 12.63 -21.61
CA MET A 88 -31.64 13.05 -22.76
C MET A 88 -31.73 12.07 -23.95
N ALA A 89 -31.66 10.75 -23.68
CA ALA A 89 -31.77 9.73 -24.72
C ALA A 89 -33.14 9.78 -25.42
N LEU A 90 -34.21 10.01 -24.66
CA LEU A 90 -35.58 10.11 -25.17
C LEU A 90 -35.82 11.37 -26.03
N ASP A 91 -35.13 12.49 -25.74
CA ASP A 91 -35.16 13.65 -26.64
C ASP A 91 -34.44 13.37 -27.96
N VAL A 92 -33.29 12.70 -27.90
CA VAL A 92 -32.55 12.29 -29.11
C VAL A 92 -33.38 11.30 -29.93
N GLU A 93 -34.06 10.35 -29.30
CA GLU A 93 -35.03 9.49 -29.98
C GLU A 93 -36.15 10.28 -30.65
N SER A 94 -36.74 11.25 -29.94
CA SER A 94 -37.77 12.13 -30.51
C SER A 94 -37.25 12.92 -31.70
N PHE A 95 -36.00 13.40 -31.65
CA PHE A 95 -35.35 14.09 -32.76
C PHE A 95 -35.16 13.18 -33.97
N ILE A 96 -34.67 11.96 -33.76
CA ILE A 96 -34.49 10.94 -34.83
C ILE A 96 -35.81 10.66 -35.53
N ASN A 97 -36.88 10.45 -34.75
CA ASN A 97 -38.21 10.17 -35.28
C ASN A 97 -38.81 11.37 -36.03
N TYR A 98 -38.71 12.58 -35.47
CA TYR A 98 -39.22 13.81 -36.08
C TYR A 98 -38.54 14.11 -37.44
N HIS A 99 -37.25 13.82 -37.55
CA HIS A 99 -36.50 14.02 -38.80
C HIS A 99 -36.45 12.77 -39.70
N GLU A 100 -37.20 11.72 -39.35
CA GLU A 100 -37.28 10.45 -40.10
C GLU A 100 -35.91 9.81 -40.41
N LEU A 101 -34.96 9.95 -39.48
CA LEU A 101 -33.58 9.50 -39.67
C LEU A 101 -33.50 7.98 -39.54
N LYS A 102 -33.03 7.31 -40.59
CA LYS A 102 -32.91 5.85 -40.61
C LYS A 102 -31.57 5.41 -40.01
N ARG A 103 -31.62 4.79 -38.82
CA ARG A 103 -30.49 4.13 -38.15
C ARG A 103 -29.21 4.99 -38.09
N PRO A 104 -29.24 6.20 -37.50
CA PRO A 104 -28.06 7.05 -37.40
C PRO A 104 -26.89 6.41 -36.66
N THR A 105 -25.68 6.88 -36.98
CA THR A 105 -24.49 6.73 -36.11
C THR A 105 -24.56 7.79 -35.02
N LEU A 106 -24.33 7.40 -33.77
CA LEU A 106 -24.24 8.34 -32.66
C LEU A 106 -22.78 8.56 -32.29
N ILE A 107 -22.32 9.80 -32.30
CA ILE A 107 -21.03 10.21 -31.76
C ILE A 107 -21.32 11.06 -30.53
N GLY A 108 -20.83 10.67 -29.37
CA GLY A 108 -21.06 11.41 -28.14
C GLY A 108 -19.76 11.67 -27.39
N HIS A 109 -19.59 12.89 -26.86
CA HIS A 109 -18.48 13.23 -25.96
C HIS A 109 -18.96 13.33 -24.52
N SER A 110 -18.25 12.72 -23.57
CA SER A 110 -18.51 12.85 -22.13
C SER A 110 -19.99 12.57 -21.77
N MET A 111 -20.77 13.57 -21.38
CA MET A 111 -22.23 13.47 -21.16
C MET A 111 -22.96 12.93 -22.39
N GLY A 112 -22.64 13.44 -23.59
CA GLY A 112 -23.21 12.98 -24.86
C GLY A 112 -22.89 11.52 -25.16
N ALA A 113 -21.72 11.01 -24.71
CA ALA A 113 -21.36 9.60 -24.87
C ALA A 113 -22.31 8.71 -24.05
N LYS A 114 -22.52 9.02 -22.76
CA LYS A 114 -23.48 8.28 -21.92
C LYS A 114 -24.92 8.39 -22.41
N THR A 115 -25.33 9.53 -22.98
CA THR A 115 -26.62 9.69 -23.64
C THR A 115 -26.76 8.75 -24.85
N ALA A 116 -25.73 8.69 -25.71
CA ALA A 116 -25.71 7.79 -26.87
C ALA A 116 -25.77 6.31 -26.47
N LEU A 117 -24.98 5.92 -25.47
CA LEU A 117 -24.96 4.56 -24.91
C LEU A 117 -26.33 4.20 -24.30
N THR A 118 -26.95 5.14 -23.58
CA THR A 118 -28.29 4.97 -22.99
C THR A 118 -29.35 4.75 -24.06
N LEU A 119 -29.36 5.56 -25.12
CA LEU A 119 -30.31 5.42 -26.23
C LEU A 119 -30.13 4.08 -26.96
N ALA A 120 -28.89 3.66 -27.20
CA ALA A 120 -28.62 2.40 -27.89
C ALA A 120 -29.08 1.17 -27.10
N LEU A 121 -29.01 1.21 -25.77
CA LEU A 121 -29.57 0.15 -24.93
C LEU A 121 -31.10 0.24 -24.82
N HIS A 122 -31.66 1.46 -24.83
CA HIS A 122 -33.11 1.68 -24.76
C HIS A 122 -33.85 1.22 -26.02
N THR A 123 -33.40 1.71 -27.19
CA THR A 123 -34.04 1.47 -28.49
C THR A 123 -32.99 0.97 -29.50
N PRO A 124 -32.45 -0.26 -29.34
CA PRO A 124 -31.30 -0.76 -30.11
C PRO A 124 -31.53 -0.80 -31.62
N LYS A 125 -32.79 -0.93 -32.08
CA LYS A 125 -33.13 -0.94 -33.51
C LYS A 125 -33.00 0.44 -34.17
N LEU A 126 -33.00 1.51 -33.38
CA LEU A 126 -32.95 2.89 -33.86
C LEU A 126 -31.53 3.35 -34.18
N VAL A 127 -30.50 2.69 -33.64
CA VAL A 127 -29.09 3.09 -33.78
C VAL A 127 -28.34 2.08 -34.67
N SER A 128 -27.45 2.57 -35.54
CA SER A 128 -26.58 1.67 -36.34
C SER A 128 -25.31 1.28 -35.58
N ASN A 129 -24.57 2.27 -35.10
CA ASN A 129 -23.33 2.14 -34.35
C ASN A 129 -23.07 3.40 -33.50
N ILE A 130 -22.10 3.30 -32.58
CA ILE A 130 -21.79 4.33 -31.59
C ILE A 130 -20.29 4.61 -31.59
N VAL A 131 -19.93 5.89 -31.46
CA VAL A 131 -18.59 6.33 -31.06
C VAL A 131 -18.72 7.09 -29.73
N ALA A 132 -18.32 6.43 -28.65
CA ALA A 132 -18.33 6.98 -27.30
C ALA A 132 -16.96 7.60 -27.00
N VAL A 133 -16.90 8.93 -26.98
CA VAL A 133 -15.68 9.70 -26.74
C VAL A 133 -15.58 10.00 -25.25
N ASP A 134 -14.60 9.36 -24.63
CA ASP A 134 -14.14 9.59 -23.26
C ASP A 134 -15.25 9.56 -22.20
N ASN A 135 -16.12 8.53 -22.28
CA ASN A 135 -17.02 8.09 -21.20
C ASN A 135 -17.52 6.67 -21.46
N CYS A 136 -18.01 5.99 -20.43
CA CYS A 136 -18.44 4.59 -20.51
C CYS A 136 -19.67 4.30 -19.62
N PRO A 137 -20.34 3.13 -19.76
CA PRO A 137 -21.63 2.83 -19.14
C PRO A 137 -21.49 2.39 -17.66
N ILE A 138 -20.84 3.22 -16.83
CA ILE A 138 -20.66 3.02 -15.39
C ILE A 138 -21.18 4.20 -14.58
N LYS A 139 -21.48 3.95 -13.32
CA LYS A 139 -21.68 4.99 -12.30
C LYS A 139 -20.32 5.57 -11.93
N LEU A 140 -20.11 6.85 -12.20
CA LEU A 140 -18.90 7.59 -11.86
C LEU A 140 -19.32 8.77 -10.97
N PRO A 141 -18.75 8.92 -9.76
CA PRO A 141 -18.97 10.13 -8.98
C PRO A 141 -18.63 11.34 -9.83
N VAL A 142 -19.56 12.29 -9.97
CA VAL A 142 -19.26 13.53 -10.70
C VAL A 142 -18.11 14.22 -10.01
N ALA A 143 -17.06 14.53 -10.78
CA ALA A 143 -15.85 15.17 -10.26
C ALA A 143 -16.20 16.47 -9.53
N SER A 144 -15.58 16.69 -8.36
CA SER A 144 -15.74 17.91 -7.55
C SER A 144 -15.50 19.20 -8.34
N ASP A 145 -14.75 19.11 -9.44
CA ASP A 145 -14.39 20.23 -10.29
C ASP A 145 -15.58 20.79 -11.09
N PHE A 146 -16.61 20.00 -11.40
CA PHE A 146 -17.80 20.50 -12.11
C PHE A 146 -18.63 21.46 -11.26
N LEU A 147 -18.75 21.19 -9.95
CA LEU A 147 -19.42 22.12 -9.02
C LEU A 147 -18.70 23.47 -9.00
N LYS A 148 -17.37 23.42 -8.95
CA LYS A 148 -16.51 24.60 -9.00
C LYS A 148 -16.69 25.39 -10.30
N TYR A 149 -16.88 24.72 -11.44
CA TYR A 149 -17.19 25.40 -12.71
C TYR A 149 -18.53 26.14 -12.63
N LEU A 150 -19.58 25.47 -12.14
CA LEU A 150 -20.91 26.07 -12.00
C LEU A 150 -20.89 27.27 -11.02
N GLU A 151 -20.18 27.15 -9.89
CA GLU A 151 -20.00 28.24 -8.92
C GLU A 151 -19.30 29.45 -9.54
N SER A 152 -18.21 29.22 -10.29
CA SER A 152 -17.46 30.29 -10.94
C SER A 152 -18.28 31.02 -12.02
N MET A 153 -19.10 30.29 -12.78
CA MET A 153 -20.01 30.87 -13.76
C MET A 153 -21.17 31.63 -13.11
N GLU A 154 -21.73 31.11 -12.01
CA GLU A 154 -22.80 31.79 -11.25
C GLU A 154 -22.28 33.10 -10.67
N LYS A 155 -21.06 33.10 -10.12
CA LYS A 155 -20.42 34.31 -9.59
C LYS A 155 -20.25 35.37 -10.67
N ALA A 156 -19.79 34.99 -11.86
CA ALA A 156 -19.66 35.92 -12.99
C ALA A 156 -21.01 36.45 -13.49
N GLU A 157 -22.07 35.65 -13.48
CA GLU A 157 -23.42 36.13 -13.81
C GLU A 157 -23.99 37.09 -12.75
N GLN A 158 -23.75 36.80 -11.46
CA GLN A 158 -24.18 37.66 -10.33
C GLN A 158 -23.48 39.03 -10.33
N GLU A 159 -22.22 39.09 -10.76
CA GLU A 159 -21.47 40.34 -10.87
C GLU A 159 -21.81 41.17 -12.12
N GLN A 160 -22.74 40.69 -12.95
CA GLN A 160 -23.21 41.39 -14.15
C GLN A 160 -22.03 41.83 -15.04
N VAL A 161 -21.18 40.86 -15.41
CA VAL A 161 -20.06 41.09 -16.33
C VAL A 161 -20.55 41.55 -17.70
N ARG A 162 -19.86 42.51 -18.32
CA ARG A 162 -20.18 43.10 -19.63
C ARG A 162 -19.37 42.48 -20.77
N THR A 163 -18.20 41.95 -20.45
CA THR A 163 -17.25 41.40 -21.43
C THR A 163 -16.76 40.02 -21.02
N HIS A 164 -16.33 39.21 -21.99
CA HIS A 164 -15.68 37.92 -21.70
C HIS A 164 -14.36 38.08 -20.93
N ALA A 165 -13.71 39.24 -21.01
CA ALA A 165 -12.50 39.53 -20.24
C ALA A 165 -12.82 39.68 -18.73
N GLU A 166 -13.86 40.44 -18.39
CA GLU A 166 -14.36 40.57 -17.01
C GLU A 166 -14.77 39.21 -16.44
N ALA A 167 -15.45 38.39 -17.26
CA ALA A 167 -15.80 37.02 -16.86
C ALA A 167 -14.56 36.13 -16.65
N ASP A 168 -13.51 36.24 -17.48
CA ASP A 168 -12.27 35.45 -17.32
C ASP A 168 -11.52 35.80 -16.03
N GLU A 169 -11.53 37.08 -15.63
CA GLU A 169 -10.93 37.53 -14.37
C GLU A 169 -11.55 36.82 -13.17
N ILE A 170 -12.89 36.74 -13.11
CA ILE A 170 -13.62 36.02 -12.06
C ILE A 170 -13.32 34.53 -12.12
N LEU A 171 -13.37 33.91 -13.30
CA LEU A 171 -13.06 32.48 -13.47
C LEU A 171 -11.62 32.14 -13.04
N ARG A 172 -10.68 33.07 -13.20
CA ARG A 172 -9.27 32.91 -12.82
C ARG A 172 -9.07 32.81 -11.30
N GLU A 173 -9.89 33.48 -10.51
CA GLU A 173 -9.84 33.42 -9.03
C GLU A 173 -10.08 31.99 -8.51
N TYR A 174 -10.86 31.20 -9.24
CA TYR A 174 -11.11 29.80 -8.95
C TYR A 174 -9.93 28.90 -9.36
N LYS A 175 -8.77 29.42 -9.80
CA LYS A 175 -7.59 28.62 -10.18
C LYS A 175 -7.92 27.57 -11.24
N LEU A 176 -8.74 27.94 -12.22
CA LEU A 176 -9.11 27.07 -13.36
C LEU A 176 -8.06 27.20 -14.47
N ASP A 177 -7.76 26.10 -15.16
CA ASP A 177 -6.80 26.09 -16.26
C ASP A 177 -7.28 26.93 -17.46
N PRO A 178 -6.39 27.58 -18.22
CA PRO A 178 -6.79 28.45 -19.33
C PRO A 178 -7.73 27.80 -20.37
N PRO A 179 -7.52 26.54 -20.82
CA PRO A 179 -8.46 25.89 -21.74
C PRO A 179 -9.86 25.70 -21.15
N VAL A 180 -9.96 25.38 -19.85
CA VAL A 180 -11.24 25.26 -19.13
C VAL A 180 -11.94 26.60 -19.08
N ARG A 181 -11.24 27.69 -18.76
CA ARG A 181 -11.85 29.02 -18.69
C ARG A 181 -12.40 29.47 -20.05
N LEU A 182 -11.62 29.32 -21.13
CA LEU A 182 -12.08 29.62 -22.49
C LEU A 182 -13.33 28.84 -22.87
N TRP A 183 -13.37 27.57 -22.48
CA TRP A 183 -14.52 26.71 -22.69
C TRP A 183 -15.76 27.17 -21.90
N LEU A 184 -15.62 27.48 -20.60
CA LEU A 184 -16.72 28.02 -19.79
C LEU A 184 -17.21 29.37 -20.30
N LEU A 185 -16.31 30.25 -20.74
CA LEU A 185 -16.62 31.55 -21.34
C LEU A 185 -17.50 31.43 -22.58
N SER A 186 -17.41 30.30 -23.29
CA SER A 186 -18.27 30.04 -24.45
C SER A 186 -19.76 30.03 -24.10
N ASN A 187 -20.13 29.80 -22.83
CA ASN A 187 -21.52 29.80 -22.38
C ASN A 187 -22.11 31.20 -22.13
N PHE A 188 -21.27 32.24 -22.05
CA PHE A 188 -21.73 33.63 -21.92
C PHE A 188 -22.11 34.22 -23.27
N ILE A 189 -23.34 34.71 -23.38
CA ILE A 189 -23.90 35.33 -24.58
C ILE A 189 -24.36 36.76 -24.29
N LYS A 190 -24.38 37.60 -25.32
CA LYS A 190 -25.00 38.92 -25.22
C LYS A 190 -26.51 38.77 -25.08
N GLN A 191 -27.09 39.50 -24.12
CA GLN A 191 -28.52 39.56 -23.95
C GLN A 191 -29.08 40.80 -24.66
N ASP A 192 -30.09 40.61 -25.51
CA ASP A 192 -30.76 41.71 -26.18
C ASP A 192 -31.38 42.68 -25.15
N GLY A 193 -31.06 43.97 -25.29
CA GLY A 193 -31.54 45.02 -24.39
C GLY A 193 -30.83 45.12 -23.04
N SER A 194 -29.75 44.36 -22.80
CA SER A 194 -28.94 44.43 -21.58
C SER A 194 -27.46 44.69 -21.92
N PRO A 195 -26.74 45.54 -21.16
CA PRO A 195 -25.30 45.71 -21.33
C PRO A 195 -24.48 44.52 -20.79
N TYR A 196 -25.14 43.58 -20.11
CA TYR A 196 -24.51 42.47 -19.41
C TYR A 196 -24.57 41.17 -20.22
N LEU A 197 -23.59 40.30 -20.02
CA LEU A 197 -23.61 38.94 -20.52
C LEU A 197 -24.57 38.10 -19.67
N ARG A 198 -25.22 37.14 -20.33
CA ARG A 198 -26.11 36.15 -19.74
C ARG A 198 -25.57 34.76 -20.01
N LEU A 199 -25.80 33.83 -19.10
CA LEU A 199 -25.55 32.42 -19.37
C LEU A 199 -26.65 31.82 -20.25
N ARG A 200 -26.23 31.05 -21.26
CA ARG A 200 -27.14 30.27 -22.09
C ARG A 200 -27.62 29.00 -21.39
N VAL A 201 -26.94 28.55 -20.34
CA VAL A 201 -27.23 27.32 -19.59
C VAL A 201 -27.94 27.63 -18.26
N PRO A 202 -28.92 26.83 -17.82
CA PRO A 202 -29.63 27.05 -16.57
C PRO A 202 -28.86 26.44 -15.38
N LEU A 203 -27.96 27.22 -14.77
CA LEU A 203 -27.05 26.73 -13.72
C LEU A 203 -27.76 26.01 -12.55
N ASN A 204 -28.91 26.52 -12.10
CA ASN A 204 -29.69 25.89 -11.02
C ASN A 204 -30.17 24.47 -11.39
N ILE A 205 -30.60 24.27 -12.64
CA ILE A 205 -31.05 22.96 -13.12
C ILE A 205 -29.83 22.02 -13.22
N LEU A 206 -28.72 22.50 -13.80
CA LEU A 206 -27.52 21.69 -13.98
C LEU A 206 -26.88 21.31 -12.64
N ARG A 207 -26.87 22.20 -11.65
CA ARG A 207 -26.41 21.92 -10.29
C ARG A 207 -27.21 20.79 -9.64
N ASN A 208 -28.54 20.83 -9.74
CA ASN A 208 -29.41 19.78 -9.22
C ASN A 208 -29.25 18.45 -9.96
N ALA A 209 -28.76 18.49 -11.20
CA ALA A 209 -28.53 17.32 -12.04
C ALA A 209 -27.18 16.62 -11.81
N MET A 210 -26.29 17.15 -10.95
CA MET A 210 -24.97 16.56 -10.71
C MET A 210 -25.04 15.12 -10.18
N GLY A 211 -25.97 14.82 -9.27
CA GLY A 211 -26.18 13.43 -8.82
C GLY A 211 -26.58 12.50 -9.97
N PRO A 212 -27.71 12.77 -10.66
CA PRO A 212 -28.16 11.99 -11.81
C PRO A 212 -27.12 11.84 -12.94
N LEU A 213 -26.31 12.87 -13.21
CA LEU A 213 -25.27 12.82 -14.25
C LEU A 213 -24.05 11.98 -13.87
N GLY A 214 -23.87 11.64 -12.59
CA GLY A 214 -22.89 10.64 -12.16
C GLY A 214 -23.35 9.20 -12.38
N ASP A 215 -24.65 8.98 -12.54
CA ASP A 215 -25.23 7.65 -12.64
C ASP A 215 -25.09 7.05 -14.07
N PHE A 216 -25.59 5.84 -14.24
CA PHE A 216 -25.95 5.24 -15.51
C PHE A 216 -27.27 4.48 -15.33
N PRO A 217 -28.28 4.68 -16.19
CA PRO A 217 -29.67 4.28 -15.88
C PRO A 217 -29.93 2.77 -15.92
N TYR A 218 -28.90 1.97 -16.19
CA TYR A 218 -29.02 0.52 -16.33
C TYR A 218 -27.98 -0.20 -15.47
N ASP A 219 -28.42 -1.28 -14.83
CA ASP A 219 -27.55 -2.29 -14.23
C ASP A 219 -27.51 -3.55 -15.11
N ILE A 220 -26.48 -4.38 -14.94
CA ILE A 220 -26.30 -5.62 -15.72
C ILE A 220 -27.53 -6.52 -15.52
N GLY A 221 -28.11 -7.00 -16.61
CA GLY A 221 -29.25 -7.91 -16.61
C GLY A 221 -30.62 -7.24 -16.68
N ASN A 222 -30.70 -5.92 -16.46
CA ASN A 222 -31.96 -5.17 -16.54
C ASN A 222 -32.29 -4.67 -17.97
N VAL A 223 -31.35 -4.78 -18.90
CA VAL A 223 -31.50 -4.39 -20.30
C VAL A 223 -30.69 -5.35 -21.19
N PRO A 224 -31.18 -5.74 -22.39
CA PRO A 224 -30.41 -6.53 -23.33
C PRO A 224 -29.18 -5.77 -23.85
N ALA A 225 -28.12 -6.50 -24.16
CA ALA A 225 -26.90 -5.94 -24.74
C ALA A 225 -27.13 -5.39 -26.15
N PHE A 226 -26.45 -4.29 -26.49
CA PHE A 226 -26.47 -3.70 -27.83
C PHE A 226 -25.53 -4.46 -28.77
N GLN A 227 -26.09 -5.04 -29.84
CA GLN A 227 -25.38 -5.92 -30.77
C GLN A 227 -24.73 -5.19 -31.97
N GLY A 228 -24.79 -3.86 -32.00
CA GLY A 228 -24.16 -3.02 -33.03
C GLY A 228 -22.70 -2.68 -32.70
N PRO A 229 -21.89 -2.33 -33.71
CA PRO A 229 -20.51 -1.87 -33.48
C PRO A 229 -20.46 -0.66 -32.55
N THR A 230 -19.53 -0.68 -31.60
CA THR A 230 -19.36 0.40 -30.61
C THR A 230 -17.88 0.70 -30.45
N LEU A 231 -17.46 1.93 -30.72
CA LEU A 231 -16.09 2.37 -30.55
C LEU A 231 -16.00 3.27 -29.33
N PHE A 232 -15.15 2.93 -28.36
CA PHE A 232 -14.81 3.78 -27.23
C PHE A 232 -13.45 4.42 -27.49
N LEU A 233 -13.42 5.75 -27.50
CA LEU A 233 -12.16 6.50 -27.55
C LEU A 233 -11.79 6.90 -26.13
N ARG A 234 -10.77 6.27 -25.55
CA ARG A 234 -10.33 6.51 -24.18
C ARG A 234 -9.20 7.53 -24.16
N ALA A 235 -9.40 8.66 -23.48
CA ALA A 235 -8.34 9.62 -23.23
C ALA A 235 -7.48 9.14 -22.06
N LEU A 236 -6.19 8.89 -22.29
CA LEU A 236 -5.30 8.33 -21.27
C LEU A 236 -5.01 9.27 -20.10
N GLN A 237 -5.20 10.58 -20.27
CA GLN A 237 -4.99 11.57 -19.21
C GLN A 237 -6.30 11.89 -18.45
N SER A 238 -7.41 11.21 -18.78
CA SER A 238 -8.72 11.34 -18.14
C SER A 238 -9.11 10.05 -17.41
N ASN A 239 -10.07 10.16 -16.47
CA ASN A 239 -10.57 9.01 -15.70
C ASN A 239 -12.00 8.59 -16.09
N PHE A 240 -12.50 9.01 -17.25
CA PHE A 240 -13.90 8.74 -17.64
C PHE A 240 -14.13 7.33 -18.23
N ILE A 241 -13.06 6.66 -18.66
CA ILE A 241 -13.08 5.23 -19.03
C ILE A 241 -12.00 4.49 -18.25
N PRO A 242 -12.21 4.17 -16.96
CA PRO A 242 -11.23 3.42 -16.19
C PRO A 242 -11.11 2.00 -16.75
N GLN A 243 -9.92 1.40 -16.71
CA GLN A 243 -9.69 0.05 -17.23
C GLN A 243 -10.57 -1.01 -16.56
N SER A 244 -10.95 -0.80 -15.29
CA SER A 244 -11.90 -1.64 -14.55
C SER A 244 -13.31 -1.68 -15.17
N SER A 245 -13.65 -0.74 -16.05
CA SER A 245 -14.93 -0.71 -16.76
C SER A 245 -14.99 -1.64 -17.97
N PHE A 246 -13.85 -2.16 -18.46
CA PHE A 246 -13.78 -2.93 -19.71
C PHE A 246 -14.68 -4.19 -19.69
N PRO A 247 -14.73 -4.99 -18.60
CA PRO A 247 -15.65 -6.12 -18.54
C PRO A 247 -17.12 -5.70 -18.58
N LEU A 248 -17.45 -4.52 -18.05
CA LEU A 248 -18.81 -4.00 -18.06
C LEU A 248 -19.20 -3.47 -19.45
N VAL A 249 -18.26 -2.76 -20.10
CA VAL A 249 -18.38 -2.33 -21.50
C VAL A 249 -18.68 -3.54 -22.38
N ALA A 250 -17.90 -4.62 -22.27
CA ALA A 250 -18.10 -5.84 -23.04
C ALA A 250 -19.45 -6.53 -22.76
N LYS A 251 -20.01 -6.39 -21.56
CA LYS A 251 -21.33 -6.94 -21.22
C LYS A 251 -22.49 -6.17 -21.84
N PHE A 252 -22.45 -4.84 -21.83
CA PHE A 252 -23.50 -4.02 -22.45
C PHE A 252 -23.32 -3.91 -23.97
N PHE A 253 -22.08 -3.92 -24.45
CA PHE A 253 -21.70 -3.68 -25.84
C PHE A 253 -20.69 -4.76 -26.30
N PRO A 254 -21.14 -6.01 -26.57
CA PRO A 254 -20.25 -7.13 -26.89
C PRO A 254 -19.42 -6.97 -28.16
N LYS A 255 -19.79 -6.03 -29.04
CA LYS A 255 -19.00 -5.63 -30.23
C LYS A 255 -18.30 -4.29 -30.01
N SER A 256 -17.78 -4.09 -28.81
CA SER A 256 -17.04 -2.90 -28.45
C SER A 256 -15.56 -3.00 -28.78
N GLU A 257 -14.99 -1.94 -29.34
CA GLU A 257 -13.55 -1.72 -29.44
C GLU A 257 -13.18 -0.52 -28.58
N ILE A 258 -12.00 -0.56 -27.94
CA ILE A 258 -11.48 0.55 -27.14
C ILE A 258 -10.17 0.99 -27.76
N VAL A 259 -10.09 2.25 -28.16
CA VAL A 259 -8.89 2.88 -28.73
C VAL A 259 -8.37 3.93 -27.77
N ASP A 260 -7.12 3.76 -27.36
CA ASP A 260 -6.44 4.66 -26.45
C ASP A 260 -5.84 5.87 -27.19
N MET A 261 -6.04 7.05 -26.64
CA MET A 261 -5.49 8.31 -27.16
C MET A 261 -4.74 9.06 -26.05
N ASP A 262 -3.48 9.38 -26.30
CA ASP A 262 -2.64 10.16 -25.37
C ASP A 262 -2.99 11.66 -25.42
N CYS A 263 -4.09 12.02 -24.77
CA CYS A 263 -4.57 13.39 -24.60
C CYS A 263 -5.43 13.54 -23.35
N GLY A 264 -5.81 14.78 -23.06
CA GLY A 264 -6.80 15.12 -22.03
C GLY A 264 -8.22 14.76 -22.44
N HIS A 265 -9.18 15.23 -21.64
CA HIS A 265 -10.60 14.92 -21.81
C HIS A 265 -11.19 15.31 -23.18
N TRP A 266 -10.58 16.28 -23.88
CA TRP A 266 -11.10 16.85 -25.12
C TRP A 266 -10.47 16.21 -26.37
N ILE A 267 -10.66 14.91 -26.56
CA ILE A 267 -10.08 14.12 -27.67
C ILE A 267 -10.29 14.79 -29.05
N VAL A 268 -11.49 15.30 -29.33
CA VAL A 268 -11.85 15.89 -30.62
C VAL A 268 -11.05 17.16 -30.90
N GLN A 269 -10.71 17.91 -29.86
CA GLN A 269 -9.96 19.15 -29.92
C GLN A 269 -8.44 18.92 -29.86
N ASP A 270 -8.00 18.01 -28.99
CA ASP A 270 -6.58 17.72 -28.73
C ASP A 270 -5.96 16.85 -29.83
N LYS A 271 -6.72 15.87 -30.36
CA LYS A 271 -6.26 14.88 -31.34
C LYS A 271 -7.23 14.74 -32.52
N PRO A 272 -7.55 15.82 -33.26
CA PRO A 272 -8.56 15.81 -34.32
C PRO A 272 -8.23 14.86 -35.48
N GLN A 273 -6.95 14.59 -35.77
CA GLN A 273 -6.58 13.63 -36.82
C GLN A 273 -6.80 12.19 -36.37
N GLN A 274 -6.29 11.81 -35.19
CA GLN A 274 -6.47 10.47 -34.63
C GLN A 274 -7.95 10.14 -34.41
N PHE A 275 -8.76 11.12 -33.99
CA PHE A 275 -10.21 10.97 -33.89
C PHE A 275 -10.87 10.57 -35.23
N LYS A 276 -10.38 11.11 -36.36
CA LYS A 276 -10.92 10.78 -37.69
C LYS A 276 -10.45 9.43 -38.22
N GLU A 277 -9.25 9.00 -37.84
CA GLU A 277 -8.64 7.75 -38.30
C GLU A 277 -9.07 6.53 -37.46
N ALA A 278 -9.43 6.73 -36.19
CA ALA A 278 -9.85 5.65 -35.28
C ALA A 278 -11.03 4.81 -35.80
N PRO A 279 -12.06 5.36 -36.49
CA PRO A 279 -13.14 4.57 -37.06
C PRO A 279 -12.76 3.73 -38.30
N GLU A 280 -11.57 3.93 -38.88
CA GLU A 280 -11.13 3.28 -40.13
C GLU A 280 -10.09 2.16 -39.91
N SER A 281 -9.60 1.96 -38.67
CA SER A 281 -8.56 0.97 -38.38
C SER A 281 -9.14 -0.36 -37.84
N PRO A 282 -9.18 -1.45 -38.65
CA PRO A 282 -9.49 -2.78 -38.14
C PRO A 282 -8.28 -3.48 -37.47
N ASN A 283 -7.10 -2.85 -37.48
CA ASN A 283 -5.89 -3.32 -36.83
C ASN A 283 -4.89 -2.15 -36.76
N MET A 284 -4.76 -1.51 -35.60
CA MET A 284 -3.46 -0.96 -35.23
C MET A 284 -2.82 -1.95 -34.28
N THR A 285 -2.00 -2.81 -34.90
CA THR A 285 -0.88 -3.52 -34.30
C THR A 285 -0.40 -2.85 -33.02
N ILE A 286 -0.40 -3.64 -31.94
CA ILE A 286 0.48 -3.44 -30.78
C ILE A 286 1.88 -3.19 -31.36
N PRO A 287 2.52 -2.04 -31.13
CA PRO A 287 3.93 -1.92 -31.39
C PRO A 287 4.63 -2.88 -30.42
N GLU A 288 5.07 -4.03 -30.92
CA GLU A 288 6.20 -4.72 -30.33
C GLU A 288 7.38 -3.74 -30.30
N GLU A 289 7.98 -3.63 -29.12
CA GLU A 289 9.21 -2.86 -28.83
C GLU A 289 9.12 -1.33 -28.97
N GLN A 290 8.42 -0.71 -28.02
CA GLN A 290 9.05 0.30 -27.16
C GLN A 290 8.31 0.33 -25.82
N THR A 291 8.90 -0.36 -24.84
CA THR A 291 8.49 -0.44 -23.44
C THR A 291 8.09 0.92 -22.87
N ASN A 292 6.78 1.17 -22.74
CA ASN A 292 6.21 2.25 -21.94
C ASN A 292 6.34 1.91 -20.44
N THR A 293 7.58 1.98 -19.96
CA THR A 293 7.92 2.13 -18.54
C THR A 293 7.50 3.51 -17.98
N SER A 294 6.87 4.39 -18.75
CA SER A 294 6.46 5.73 -18.29
C SER A 294 5.01 5.77 -17.81
N THR A 295 4.05 5.21 -18.54
CA THR A 295 2.60 5.32 -18.21
C THR A 295 2.19 4.45 -17.02
N THR A 296 2.68 3.21 -16.93
CA THR A 296 2.51 2.37 -15.72
C THR A 296 3.25 2.96 -14.52
N VAL A 297 4.43 3.54 -14.72
CA VAL A 297 5.20 4.12 -13.62
C VAL A 297 4.56 5.40 -13.08
N ILE A 298 3.95 6.25 -13.92
CA ILE A 298 3.26 7.47 -13.45
C ILE A 298 2.01 7.13 -12.62
N ASP A 299 1.19 6.18 -13.06
CA ASP A 299 0.01 5.72 -12.30
C ASP A 299 0.39 4.95 -11.03
N LEU A 300 1.41 4.08 -11.09
CA LEU A 300 1.96 3.42 -9.90
C LEU A 300 2.59 4.45 -8.96
N GLU A 301 3.31 5.45 -9.46
CA GLU A 301 3.89 6.53 -8.65
C GLU A 301 2.82 7.34 -7.93
N LYS A 302 1.68 7.58 -8.57
CA LYS A 302 0.53 8.25 -7.97
C LYS A 302 -0.13 7.37 -6.91
N LEU A 303 -0.46 6.13 -7.25
CA LEU A 303 -1.03 5.14 -6.32
C LEU A 303 -0.14 4.87 -5.10
N GLY A 304 1.18 4.88 -5.29
CA GLY A 304 2.16 4.71 -4.22
C GLY A 304 2.30 5.93 -3.30
N LYS A 305 1.78 7.10 -3.68
CA LYS A 305 1.73 8.33 -2.87
C LYS A 305 0.36 8.50 -2.18
N GLU A 306 -0.70 7.96 -2.78
CA GLU A 306 -2.08 8.09 -2.29
C GLU A 306 -2.33 7.35 -0.97
N ARG A 307 -3.32 7.85 -0.21
CA ARG A 307 -3.76 7.21 1.04
C ARG A 307 -4.51 5.91 0.71
N PRO A 308 -4.34 4.84 1.53
CA PRO A 308 -5.19 3.66 1.43
C PRO A 308 -6.68 4.02 1.52
N GLN A 309 -7.49 3.47 0.60
CA GLN A 309 -8.93 3.73 0.54
C GLN A 309 -9.69 3.24 1.79
N THR A 310 -9.07 2.38 2.60
CA THR A 310 -9.60 1.91 3.89
C THR A 310 -9.76 3.03 4.91
N PHE A 311 -9.06 4.16 4.75
CA PHE A 311 -9.09 5.26 5.69
C PHE A 311 -9.87 6.45 5.12
N SER A 312 -10.91 6.89 5.85
CA SER A 312 -11.75 8.04 5.48
C SER A 312 -11.03 9.39 5.58
N GLY A 313 -9.89 9.47 6.27
CA GLY A 313 -9.18 10.73 6.52
C GLY A 313 -7.78 10.54 7.12
N THR A 314 -7.10 11.65 7.42
CA THR A 314 -5.74 11.65 8.00
C THR A 314 -5.72 11.14 9.44
N TRP A 315 -6.71 11.51 10.25
CA TRP A 315 -6.76 11.11 11.66
C TRP A 315 -6.94 9.59 11.86
N PRO A 316 -7.85 8.90 11.14
CA PRO A 316 -7.92 7.44 11.20
C PRO A 316 -6.62 6.75 10.80
N GLU A 317 -5.94 7.24 9.76
CA GLU A 317 -4.65 6.71 9.33
C GLU A 317 -3.57 6.92 10.39
N LEU A 318 -3.50 8.11 11.01
CA LEU A 318 -2.54 8.39 12.08
C LEU A 318 -2.81 7.54 13.33
N ALA A 319 -4.06 7.32 13.71
CA ALA A 319 -4.42 6.48 14.84
C ALA A 319 -4.14 4.99 14.55
N PHE A 320 -4.37 4.55 13.32
CA PHE A 320 -3.95 3.24 12.83
C PHE A 320 -2.41 3.08 12.93
N CYS A 321 -1.65 4.02 12.36
CA CYS A 321 -0.20 4.02 12.43
C CYS A 321 0.29 4.03 13.89
N PHE A 322 -0.28 4.89 14.75
CA PHE A 322 0.03 4.92 16.18
C PHE A 322 -0.16 3.55 16.83
N SER A 323 -1.27 2.87 16.55
CA SER A 323 -1.55 1.53 17.09
C SER A 323 -0.43 0.55 16.71
N ILE A 324 -0.13 0.44 15.42
CA ILE A 324 0.89 -0.50 14.91
C ILE A 324 2.29 -0.12 15.42
N PHE A 325 2.63 1.16 15.41
CA PHE A 325 3.94 1.67 15.83
C PHE A 325 4.16 1.46 17.33
N MET A 326 3.12 1.65 18.15
CA MET A 326 3.18 1.40 19.60
C MET A 326 3.45 -0.07 19.92
N SER A 327 2.99 -1.03 19.09
CA SER A 327 3.33 -2.45 19.31
C SER A 327 4.83 -2.72 19.15
N GLN A 328 5.48 -2.06 18.18
CA GLN A 328 6.92 -2.16 17.97
C GLN A 328 7.70 -1.48 19.11
N ILE A 329 7.25 -0.31 19.56
CA ILE A 329 7.81 0.37 20.74
C ILE A 329 7.72 -0.55 21.96
N LEU A 330 6.55 -1.15 22.20
CA LEU A 330 6.31 -2.01 23.37
C LEU A 330 7.11 -3.31 23.31
N ALA A 331 7.28 -3.91 22.13
CA ALA A 331 8.10 -5.09 21.95
C ALA A 331 9.54 -4.83 22.41
N GLU A 332 10.17 -3.78 21.87
CA GLU A 332 11.52 -3.42 22.26
C GLU A 332 11.59 -2.93 23.70
N PHE A 333 10.61 -2.13 24.15
CA PHE A 333 10.51 -1.67 25.53
C PHE A 333 10.63 -2.84 26.52
N TYR A 334 9.90 -3.95 26.28
CA TYR A 334 9.89 -5.12 27.14
C TYR A 334 11.11 -6.03 27.00
N ILE A 335 11.67 -6.15 25.81
CA ILE A 335 12.87 -6.96 25.56
C ILE A 335 14.08 -6.29 26.21
N THR A 336 14.27 -5.00 25.93
CA THR A 336 15.52 -4.30 26.25
C THR A 336 15.53 -3.78 27.68
N GLY A 337 14.42 -3.20 28.14
CA GLY A 337 14.29 -2.68 29.50
C GLY A 337 14.45 -3.78 30.56
N SER A 338 14.01 -5.00 30.26
CA SER A 338 14.16 -6.12 31.20
C SER A 338 15.61 -6.50 31.47
N ASN A 339 16.52 -6.32 30.49
CA ASN A 339 17.95 -6.59 30.70
C ASN A 339 18.57 -5.61 31.71
N LEU A 340 18.15 -4.34 31.68
CA LEU A 340 18.61 -3.34 32.63
C LEU A 340 17.96 -3.50 34.01
N LEU A 341 16.71 -4.00 34.07
CA LEU A 341 15.98 -4.23 35.32
C LEU A 341 16.45 -5.50 36.06
N LEU A 342 17.09 -6.42 35.35
CA LEU A 342 17.42 -7.75 35.85
C LEU A 342 18.21 -7.75 37.18
N PRO A 343 19.28 -6.94 37.37
CA PRO A 343 20.02 -6.93 38.63
C PRO A 343 19.15 -6.55 39.83
N THR A 344 18.22 -5.61 39.66
CA THR A 344 17.25 -5.21 40.70
C THR A 344 16.29 -6.35 41.02
N LEU A 345 15.77 -7.05 40.00
CA LEU A 345 14.90 -8.20 40.18
C LEU A 345 15.59 -9.31 40.97
N VAL A 346 16.82 -9.69 40.60
CA VAL A 346 17.59 -10.74 41.29
C VAL A 346 17.66 -10.47 42.79
N LYS A 347 17.94 -9.22 43.17
CA LYS A 347 18.06 -8.79 44.55
C LYS A 347 16.73 -8.75 45.30
N GLU A 348 15.68 -8.20 44.70
CA GLU A 348 14.41 -7.95 45.41
C GLU A 348 13.50 -9.18 45.54
N ILE A 349 13.45 -10.05 44.53
CA ILE A 349 12.61 -11.25 44.55
C ILE A 349 13.41 -12.55 44.81
N GLY A 350 14.69 -12.42 45.13
CA GLY A 350 15.55 -13.51 45.60
C GLY A 350 15.72 -14.62 44.55
N ILE A 351 16.10 -14.26 43.33
CA ILE A 351 16.23 -15.24 42.23
C ILE A 351 17.48 -16.10 42.48
N PRO A 352 17.38 -17.45 42.45
CA PRO A 352 18.54 -18.32 42.52
C PRO A 352 19.55 -18.01 41.41
N VAL A 353 20.85 -18.13 41.69
CA VAL A 353 21.91 -17.81 40.72
C VAL A 353 21.72 -18.56 39.39
N ALA A 354 21.38 -19.85 39.46
CA ALA A 354 21.07 -20.69 38.30
C ALA A 354 19.85 -20.22 37.49
N SER A 355 18.95 -19.45 38.09
CA SER A 355 17.72 -18.97 37.46
C SER A 355 17.78 -17.49 37.03
N THR A 356 18.92 -16.82 37.21
CA THR A 356 19.08 -15.37 37.04
C THR A 356 18.72 -14.89 35.64
N ILE A 357 19.02 -15.66 34.60
CA ILE A 357 18.83 -15.22 33.20
C ILE A 357 17.38 -15.36 32.70
N TRP A 358 16.52 -16.05 33.45
CA TRP A 358 15.19 -16.43 32.99
C TRP A 358 14.16 -15.32 32.89
N PRO A 359 14.11 -14.31 33.79
CA PRO A 359 13.15 -13.20 33.67
C PRO A 359 13.26 -12.45 32.34
N THR A 360 14.45 -12.35 31.76
CA THR A 360 14.69 -11.71 30.46
C THR A 360 14.48 -12.71 29.32
N THR A 361 15.08 -13.89 29.42
CA THR A 361 15.12 -14.88 28.33
C THR A 361 13.78 -15.55 28.07
N ALA A 362 12.94 -15.76 29.09
CA ALA A 362 11.63 -16.41 28.92
C ALA A 362 10.72 -15.64 27.95
N LEU A 363 10.74 -14.30 27.99
CA LEU A 363 9.99 -13.48 27.05
C LEU A 363 10.51 -13.67 25.62
N SER A 364 11.81 -13.50 25.41
CA SER A 364 12.42 -13.59 24.07
C SER A 364 12.26 -14.98 23.46
N LEU A 365 12.33 -16.03 24.28
CA LEU A 365 12.12 -17.41 23.88
C LEU A 365 10.67 -17.67 23.44
N ALA A 366 9.70 -17.16 24.21
CA ALA A 366 8.28 -17.28 23.88
C ALA A 366 7.94 -16.50 22.59
N VAL A 367 8.51 -15.31 22.38
CA VAL A 367 8.38 -14.58 21.11
C VAL A 367 8.93 -15.44 19.98
N THR A 368 10.22 -15.80 20.05
CA THR A 368 10.95 -16.47 18.95
C THR A 368 10.27 -17.77 18.51
N SER A 369 9.79 -18.57 19.47
CA SER A 369 9.19 -19.89 19.21
C SER A 369 7.77 -19.83 18.65
N THR A 370 7.07 -18.69 18.75
CA THR A 370 5.64 -18.59 18.38
C THR A 370 5.33 -17.64 17.20
N LEU A 371 6.32 -16.94 16.67
CA LEU A 371 6.15 -16.02 15.54
C LEU A 371 5.55 -16.67 14.29
N LEU A 372 6.05 -17.84 13.85
CA LEU A 372 5.51 -18.56 12.68
C LEU A 372 4.05 -18.98 12.88
N ILE A 373 3.71 -19.37 14.11
CA ILE A 373 2.39 -19.85 14.48
C ILE A 373 1.39 -18.71 14.44
N PHE A 374 1.71 -17.59 15.09
CA PHE A 374 0.85 -16.42 15.05
C PHE A 374 0.81 -15.80 13.65
N GLY A 375 1.89 -15.88 12.87
CA GLY A 375 1.86 -15.57 11.44
C GLY A 375 0.80 -16.40 10.69
N ARG A 376 0.78 -17.71 10.90
CA ARG A 376 -0.23 -18.60 10.30
C ARG A 376 -1.64 -18.31 10.81
N LEU A 377 -1.83 -18.11 12.11
CA LEU A 377 -3.12 -17.74 12.69
C LEU A 377 -3.64 -16.42 12.11
N THR A 378 -2.75 -15.47 11.83
CA THR A 378 -3.08 -14.19 11.20
C THR A 378 -3.57 -14.40 9.77
N ASP A 379 -2.92 -15.27 8.99
CA ASP A 379 -3.39 -15.61 7.65
C ASP A 379 -4.74 -16.36 7.65
N MET A 380 -5.03 -17.15 8.70
CA MET A 380 -6.30 -17.88 8.85
C MET A 380 -7.48 -17.01 9.31
N TYR A 381 -7.29 -16.22 10.36
CA TYR A 381 -8.37 -15.51 11.06
C TYR A 381 -8.45 -14.01 10.73
N GLY A 382 -7.42 -13.48 10.07
CA GLY A 382 -7.24 -12.06 9.82
C GLY A 382 -6.40 -11.36 10.87
N GLY A 383 -5.70 -10.31 10.44
CA GLY A 383 -4.83 -9.52 11.28
C GLY A 383 -5.58 -8.77 12.37
N TYR A 384 -6.79 -8.27 12.08
CA TYR A 384 -7.57 -7.54 13.08
C TYR A 384 -7.80 -8.36 14.36
N ALA A 385 -8.19 -9.63 14.22
CA ALA A 385 -8.53 -10.48 15.35
C ALA A 385 -7.30 -10.83 16.20
N ILE A 386 -6.22 -11.27 15.55
CA ILE A 386 -4.99 -11.68 16.22
C ILE A 386 -4.27 -10.49 16.86
N TYR A 387 -4.23 -9.34 16.16
CA TYR A 387 -3.59 -8.13 16.69
C TYR A 387 -4.30 -7.60 17.93
N ASN A 388 -5.62 -7.43 17.88
CA ASN A 388 -6.38 -6.92 19.04
C ASN A 388 -6.39 -7.92 20.20
N GLY A 389 -6.48 -9.23 19.92
CA GLY A 389 -6.34 -10.27 20.94
C GLY A 389 -4.97 -10.24 21.62
N GLY A 390 -3.90 -10.11 20.83
CA GLY A 390 -2.54 -9.94 21.32
C GLY A 390 -2.34 -8.66 22.13
N ALA A 391 -2.95 -7.54 21.72
CA ALA A 391 -2.89 -6.27 22.44
C ALA A 391 -3.50 -6.38 23.85
N ILE A 392 -4.71 -6.95 23.95
CA ILE A 392 -5.40 -7.17 25.22
C ILE A 392 -4.61 -8.16 26.09
N TRP A 393 -4.10 -9.24 25.49
CA TRP A 393 -3.25 -10.20 26.19
C TRP A 393 -2.00 -9.53 26.76
N LEU A 394 -1.34 -8.66 25.98
CA LEU A 394 -0.16 -7.94 26.43
C LEU A 394 -0.50 -7.06 27.64
N THR A 395 -1.62 -6.34 27.61
CA THR A 395 -2.08 -5.54 28.76
C THR A 395 -2.27 -6.39 30.02
N ILE A 396 -2.99 -7.50 29.91
CA ILE A 396 -3.27 -8.38 31.04
C ILE A 396 -1.97 -8.98 31.59
N SER A 397 -1.15 -9.57 30.72
CA SER A 397 0.12 -10.19 31.11
C SER A 397 1.11 -9.20 31.73
N SER A 398 1.12 -7.95 31.28
CA SER A 398 1.92 -6.86 31.88
C SER A 398 1.45 -6.47 33.27
N ILE A 399 0.14 -6.42 33.51
CA ILE A 399 -0.40 -6.24 34.87
C ILE A 399 0.03 -7.40 35.76
N LEU A 400 -0.08 -8.64 35.26
CA LEU A 400 0.32 -9.85 35.98
C LEU A 400 1.82 -9.86 36.34
N CYS A 401 2.69 -9.35 35.47
CA CYS A 401 4.10 -9.15 35.82
C CYS A 401 4.28 -8.14 36.95
N GLY A 402 3.59 -7.00 36.91
CA GLY A 402 3.70 -5.96 37.94
C GLY A 402 3.21 -6.41 39.32
N VAL A 403 2.21 -7.28 39.40
CA VAL A 403 1.69 -7.84 40.67
C VAL A 403 2.40 -9.10 41.13
N SER A 404 3.40 -9.59 40.38
CA SER A 404 4.08 -10.84 40.70
C SER A 404 4.81 -10.78 42.06
N GLN A 405 4.75 -11.91 42.78
CA GLN A 405 5.27 -12.05 44.14
C GLN A 405 6.49 -12.98 44.20
N THR A 406 6.54 -13.98 43.32
CA THR A 406 7.64 -14.96 43.27
C THR A 406 8.36 -14.88 41.93
N TRP A 407 9.65 -15.25 41.92
CA TRP A 407 10.44 -15.27 40.68
C TRP A 407 9.88 -16.22 39.64
N LEU A 408 9.28 -17.35 40.06
CA LEU A 408 8.67 -18.32 39.15
C LEU A 408 7.37 -17.80 38.55
N MET A 409 6.54 -17.11 39.34
CA MET A 409 5.36 -16.39 38.83
C MET A 409 5.78 -15.34 37.80
N LEU A 410 6.83 -14.56 38.08
CA LEU A 410 7.33 -13.56 37.15
C LEU A 410 7.77 -14.22 35.83
N ILE A 411 8.56 -15.29 35.86
CA ILE A 411 9.01 -16.00 34.64
C ILE A 411 7.81 -16.49 33.80
N VAL A 412 6.79 -17.07 34.43
CA VAL A 412 5.58 -17.52 33.72
C VAL A 412 4.85 -16.32 33.09
N CYS A 413 4.67 -15.22 33.82
CA CYS A 413 4.05 -14.01 33.29
C CYS A 413 4.89 -13.40 32.15
N ARG A 414 6.22 -13.46 32.21
CA ARG A 414 7.14 -13.02 31.15
C ARG A 414 6.99 -13.87 29.89
N ALA A 415 6.83 -15.18 30.03
CA ALA A 415 6.52 -16.06 28.90
C ALA A 415 5.16 -15.69 28.28
N LEU A 416 4.13 -15.42 29.10
CA LEU A 416 2.82 -14.96 28.62
C LEU A 416 2.92 -13.62 27.87
N GLN A 417 3.73 -12.67 28.33
CA GLN A 417 4.00 -11.43 27.60
C GLN A 417 4.67 -11.71 26.25
N GLY A 418 5.60 -12.67 26.19
CA GLY A 418 6.24 -13.08 24.94
C GLY A 418 5.27 -13.68 23.93
N LEU A 419 4.28 -14.47 24.37
CA LEU A 419 3.20 -14.96 23.51
C LEU A 419 2.37 -13.81 22.91
N ALA A 420 2.10 -12.77 23.71
CA ALA A 420 1.36 -11.60 23.25
C ALA A 420 2.11 -10.83 22.16
N LEU A 421 3.42 -10.64 22.34
CA LEU A 421 4.29 -10.03 21.33
C LEU A 421 4.42 -10.92 20.09
N GLY A 422 4.49 -12.25 20.28
CA GLY A 422 4.44 -13.23 19.19
C GLY A 422 3.17 -13.09 18.34
N ALA A 423 2.03 -12.72 18.95
CA ALA A 423 0.80 -12.41 18.23
C ALA A 423 0.84 -11.04 17.54
N LEU A 424 1.29 -10.00 18.24
CA LEU A 424 1.27 -8.60 17.78
C LEU A 424 2.21 -8.32 16.61
N LEU A 425 3.44 -8.84 16.65
CA LEU A 425 4.48 -8.51 15.66
C LEU A 425 4.14 -8.97 14.24
N PRO A 426 3.84 -10.27 13.97
CA PRO A 426 3.51 -10.71 12.63
C PRO A 426 2.17 -10.16 12.15
N SER A 427 1.16 -10.06 13.04
CA SER A 427 -0.15 -9.50 12.67
C SER A 427 -0.06 -8.00 12.36
N GLY A 428 0.70 -7.23 13.13
CA GLY A 428 0.93 -5.81 12.88
C GLY A 428 1.63 -5.58 11.55
N MET A 429 2.68 -6.35 11.26
CA MET A 429 3.37 -6.30 9.97
C MET A 429 2.49 -6.74 8.80
N MET A 430 1.64 -7.75 8.98
CA MET A 430 0.68 -8.16 7.96
C MET A 430 -0.26 -7.01 7.60
N ILE A 431 -0.88 -6.39 8.61
CA ILE A 431 -1.86 -5.34 8.39
C ILE A 431 -1.18 -4.14 7.75
N LEU A 432 0.02 -3.76 8.21
CA LEU A 432 0.81 -2.68 7.61
C LEU A 432 1.17 -2.97 6.15
N GLY A 433 1.64 -4.19 5.87
CA GLY A 433 2.08 -4.63 4.55
C GLY A 433 0.96 -4.78 3.53
N SER A 434 -0.23 -5.21 3.97
CA SER A 434 -1.42 -5.38 3.14
C SER A 434 -2.22 -4.09 2.92
N THR A 435 -2.14 -3.14 3.87
CA THR A 435 -2.83 -1.85 3.79
C THR A 435 -2.12 -0.89 2.83
N TYR A 436 -0.79 -0.85 2.85
CA TYR A 436 0.01 0.04 2.00
C TYR A 436 0.55 -0.66 0.76
N ARG A 437 0.27 -0.07 -0.41
CA ARG A 437 0.80 -0.53 -1.71
C ARG A 437 2.27 -0.14 -1.90
N PRO A 438 3.06 -0.88 -2.69
CA PRO A 438 4.45 -0.52 -2.99
C PRO A 438 4.58 0.91 -3.52
N GLY A 439 5.43 1.72 -2.90
CA GLY A 439 5.66 3.11 -3.29
C GLY A 439 6.10 4.02 -2.13
N PRO A 440 6.21 5.34 -2.38
CA PRO A 440 6.74 6.29 -1.41
C PRO A 440 6.05 6.30 -0.05
N ARG A 441 4.72 6.21 0.00
CA ARG A 441 3.96 6.23 1.27
C ARG A 441 4.23 4.98 2.11
N LYS A 442 4.28 3.80 1.48
CA LYS A 442 4.68 2.56 2.17
C LYS A 442 6.10 2.68 2.70
N ASN A 443 7.02 3.17 1.89
CA ASN A 443 8.41 3.34 2.32
C ASN A 443 8.51 4.27 3.54
N GLN A 444 7.78 5.39 3.55
CA GLN A 444 7.74 6.31 4.69
C GLN A 444 7.17 5.65 5.94
N VAL A 445 6.01 5.00 5.84
CA VAL A 445 5.36 4.34 6.99
C VAL A 445 6.23 3.21 7.54
N PHE A 446 6.84 2.39 6.68
CA PHE A 446 7.77 1.34 7.09
C PHE A 446 9.04 1.92 7.72
N SER A 447 9.55 3.04 7.20
CA SER A 447 10.72 3.70 7.77
C SER A 447 10.45 4.22 9.19
N ILE A 448 9.27 4.82 9.42
CA ILE A 448 8.85 5.28 10.75
C ILE A 448 8.65 4.08 11.68
N TYR A 449 8.01 3.01 11.18
CA TYR A 449 7.85 1.76 11.93
C TYR A 449 9.19 1.18 12.41
N GLY A 450 10.22 1.17 11.54
CA GLY A 450 11.57 0.75 11.92
C GLY A 450 12.17 1.62 13.03
N ALA A 451 12.07 2.95 12.94
CA ALA A 451 12.58 3.85 13.98
C ALA A 451 11.86 3.73 15.32
N CYS A 452 10.59 3.31 15.31
CA CYS A 452 9.87 3.00 16.54
C CYS A 452 10.53 1.88 17.36
N ALA A 453 11.31 0.98 16.74
CA ALA A 453 12.11 0.00 17.45
C ALA A 453 13.21 0.68 18.31
N ALA A 454 13.98 1.61 17.74
CA ALA A 454 15.01 2.36 18.46
C ALA A 454 14.42 3.24 19.58
N LEU A 455 13.24 3.82 19.34
CA LEU A 455 12.48 4.54 20.38
C LEU A 455 12.05 3.62 21.51
N GLY A 456 11.53 2.43 21.20
CA GLY A 456 11.17 1.41 22.19
C GLY A 456 12.37 0.94 23.00
N PHE A 457 13.51 0.71 22.35
CA PHE A 457 14.77 0.37 23.01
C PHE A 457 15.13 1.42 24.06
N PHE A 458 15.18 2.70 23.67
CA PHE A 458 15.54 3.79 24.56
C PHE A 458 14.52 4.01 25.67
N ALA A 459 13.23 3.98 25.34
CA ALA A 459 12.15 4.10 26.31
C ALA A 459 12.21 2.98 27.37
N GLY A 460 12.50 1.75 26.94
CA GLY A 460 12.69 0.59 27.82
C GLY A 460 13.84 0.81 28.80
N PHE A 461 15.01 1.21 28.30
CA PHE A 461 16.18 1.53 29.11
C PHE A 461 15.93 2.69 30.08
N PHE A 462 15.36 3.79 29.60
CA PHE A 462 15.10 4.98 30.40
C PHE A 462 14.09 4.69 31.54
N VAL A 463 12.95 4.08 31.21
CA VAL A 463 11.92 3.74 32.19
C VAL A 463 12.41 2.66 33.16
N SER A 464 13.13 1.65 32.66
CA SER A 464 13.75 0.63 33.54
C SER A 464 14.78 1.24 34.48
N GLY A 465 15.63 2.15 34.00
CA GLY A 465 16.64 2.81 34.81
C GLY A 465 16.03 3.64 35.93
N ILE A 466 14.98 4.43 35.61
CA ILE A 466 14.23 5.19 36.62
C ILE A 466 13.53 4.25 37.60
N CYS A 467 12.84 3.21 37.11
CA CYS A 467 12.11 2.29 37.97
C CYS A 467 13.03 1.45 38.85
N GLY A 468 14.23 1.13 38.39
CA GLY A 468 15.22 0.36 39.14
C GLY A 468 15.99 1.19 40.18
N GLN A 469 16.10 2.51 40.00
CA GLN A 469 16.84 3.40 40.91
C GLN A 469 15.96 4.18 41.88
N TYR A 470 14.80 4.67 41.44
CA TYR A 470 13.99 5.64 42.17
C TYR A 470 12.58 5.17 42.52
N LEU A 471 12.07 4.13 41.84
CA LEU A 471 10.76 3.54 42.13
C LEU A 471 10.91 2.05 42.49
N SER A 472 9.79 1.33 42.57
CA SER A 472 9.78 -0.12 42.58
C SER A 472 9.83 -0.65 41.14
N TRP A 473 10.53 -1.76 40.92
CA TRP A 473 10.58 -2.46 39.62
C TRP A 473 9.19 -2.78 39.04
N ARG A 474 8.16 -2.90 39.89
CA ARG A 474 6.77 -3.17 39.46
C ARG A 474 6.23 -2.10 38.52
N TRP A 475 6.63 -0.84 38.71
CA TRP A 475 6.15 0.29 37.90
C TRP A 475 6.58 0.20 36.44
N TYR A 476 7.71 -0.45 36.13
CA TYR A 476 8.11 -0.71 34.75
C TYR A 476 7.04 -1.52 34.00
N PHE A 477 6.49 -2.54 34.66
CA PHE A 477 5.42 -3.37 34.08
C PHE A 477 4.08 -2.64 34.01
N PHE A 478 3.73 -1.84 35.03
CA PHE A 478 2.50 -1.04 35.02
C PHE A 478 2.51 0.07 33.96
N ILE A 479 3.63 0.75 33.75
CA ILE A 479 3.78 1.75 32.68
C ILE A 479 3.56 1.10 31.31
N GLY A 480 4.23 -0.03 31.06
CA GLY A 480 4.02 -0.75 29.82
C GLY A 480 2.57 -1.27 29.68
N ALA A 481 1.92 -1.68 30.77
CA ALA A 481 0.52 -2.07 30.75
C ALA A 481 -0.40 -0.91 30.33
N ILE A 482 -0.20 0.29 30.86
CA ILE A 482 -0.95 1.50 30.47
C ILE A 482 -0.77 1.79 28.99
N LEU A 483 0.48 1.79 28.50
CA LEU A 483 0.78 2.02 27.09
C LEU A 483 0.14 0.96 26.17
N SER A 484 0.19 -0.31 26.58
CA SER A 484 -0.46 -1.40 25.84
C SER A 484 -1.99 -1.30 25.84
N ALA A 485 -2.60 -0.79 26.92
CA ALA A 485 -4.04 -0.55 27.00
C ALA A 485 -4.48 0.57 26.05
N ILE A 486 -3.71 1.67 26.00
CA ILE A 486 -3.95 2.77 25.06
C ILE A 486 -3.84 2.27 23.60
N MET A 487 -2.82 1.45 23.32
CA MET A 487 -2.66 0.79 22.03
C MET A 487 -3.86 -0.11 21.70
N ALA A 488 -4.31 -0.95 22.64
CA ALA A 488 -5.44 -1.86 22.43
C ALA A 488 -6.74 -1.11 22.15
N VAL A 489 -7.00 -0.02 22.88
CA VAL A 489 -8.17 0.84 22.63
C VAL A 489 -8.09 1.46 21.24
N SER A 490 -6.95 2.04 20.87
CA SER A 490 -6.76 2.65 19.55
C SER A 490 -6.94 1.60 18.42
N SER A 491 -6.40 0.40 18.60
CA SER A 491 -6.43 -0.62 17.57
C SER A 491 -7.83 -1.17 17.31
N ILE A 492 -8.68 -1.27 18.33
CA ILE A 492 -10.07 -1.75 18.19
C ILE A 492 -10.87 -0.85 17.25
N PHE A 493 -10.63 0.47 17.28
CA PHE A 493 -11.39 1.46 16.49
C PHE A 493 -10.80 1.73 15.11
N TYR A 494 -9.48 1.70 14.95
CA TYR A 494 -8.82 2.21 13.73
C TYR A 494 -8.13 1.15 12.86
N VAL A 495 -7.91 -0.06 13.37
CA VAL A 495 -7.33 -1.15 12.55
C VAL A 495 -8.41 -1.70 11.60
N PRO A 496 -8.12 -1.82 10.28
CA PRO A 496 -9.06 -2.38 9.31
C PRO A 496 -9.50 -3.80 9.65
N ARG A 497 -10.77 -4.10 9.41
CA ARG A 497 -11.39 -5.40 9.67
C ARG A 497 -11.25 -6.31 8.45
N ASP A 498 -10.39 -7.31 8.52
CA ASP A 498 -10.03 -8.20 7.40
C ASP A 498 -10.54 -9.65 7.54
N TYR A 499 -11.27 -9.96 8.61
CA TYR A 499 -11.74 -11.32 8.93
C TYR A 499 -12.58 -11.97 7.80
N ALA A 500 -13.42 -11.19 7.12
CA ALA A 500 -14.33 -11.72 6.10
C ALA A 500 -13.62 -12.04 4.78
N GLU A 501 -12.56 -11.30 4.44
CA GLU A 501 -11.73 -11.54 3.27
C GLU A 501 -10.83 -12.76 3.51
N LYS A 502 -10.18 -12.82 4.67
CA LYS A 502 -9.23 -13.90 5.01
C LYS A 502 -9.89 -15.27 5.18
N ARG A 503 -11.06 -15.34 5.82
CA ARG A 503 -11.81 -16.61 5.95
C ARG A 503 -12.19 -17.25 4.61
N LYS A 504 -12.35 -16.46 3.54
CA LYS A 504 -12.66 -16.98 2.20
C LYS A 504 -11.49 -17.72 1.57
N LEU A 505 -10.26 -17.49 2.03
CA LEU A 505 -9.06 -18.15 1.50
C LEU A 505 -8.92 -19.61 1.95
N GLY A 506 -9.68 -20.06 2.95
CA GLY A 506 -9.72 -21.48 3.35
C GLY A 506 -8.39 -22.03 3.90
N ILE A 507 -7.56 -21.17 4.48
CA ILE A 507 -6.23 -21.53 5.01
C ILE A 507 -6.40 -22.36 6.29
N ASN A 508 -5.71 -23.50 6.38
CA ASN A 508 -5.73 -24.40 7.53
C ASN A 508 -4.43 -24.34 8.35
N MET A 509 -4.53 -24.69 9.64
CA MET A 509 -3.37 -24.77 10.54
C MET A 509 -2.54 -26.03 10.26
N ASP A 510 -1.22 -25.91 10.38
CA ASP A 510 -0.32 -27.05 10.46
C ASP A 510 0.04 -27.34 11.92
N TRP A 511 -0.63 -28.33 12.50
CA TRP A 511 -0.40 -28.76 13.88
C TRP A 511 0.92 -29.52 14.07
N VAL A 512 1.42 -30.17 13.01
CA VAL A 512 2.69 -30.91 13.08
C VAL A 512 3.85 -29.93 13.07
N GLY A 513 3.84 -28.99 12.12
CA GLY A 513 4.77 -27.87 12.07
C GLY A 513 4.75 -27.05 13.36
N PHE A 514 3.56 -26.79 13.92
CA PHE A 514 3.40 -26.12 15.22
C PHE A 514 4.17 -26.82 16.34
N GLY A 515 3.96 -28.13 16.49
CA GLY A 515 4.58 -28.92 17.55
C GLY A 515 6.10 -28.97 17.40
N LEU A 516 6.59 -29.18 16.18
CA LEU A 516 8.01 -29.27 15.88
C LEU A 516 8.72 -27.92 16.00
N SER A 517 8.10 -26.83 15.55
CA SER A 517 8.67 -25.48 15.61
C SER A 517 8.87 -25.03 17.05
N ILE A 518 7.85 -25.15 17.91
CA ILE A 518 7.97 -24.74 19.33
C ILE A 518 9.03 -25.59 20.02
N SER A 519 8.86 -26.92 20.00
CA SER A 519 9.77 -27.81 20.73
C SER A 519 11.21 -27.71 20.21
N GLY A 520 11.40 -27.69 18.88
CA GLY A 520 12.70 -27.55 18.25
C GLY A 520 13.39 -26.23 18.58
N ALA A 521 12.72 -25.10 18.36
CA ALA A 521 13.29 -23.78 18.63
C ALA A 521 13.56 -23.57 20.12
N THR A 522 12.64 -23.99 21.00
CA THR A 522 12.82 -23.88 22.45
C THR A 522 14.02 -24.69 22.92
N LEU A 523 14.11 -25.98 22.58
CA LEU A 523 15.21 -26.84 23.02
C LEU A 523 16.57 -26.40 22.44
N PHE A 524 16.59 -25.98 21.18
CA PHE A 524 17.79 -25.53 20.51
C PHE A 524 18.34 -24.25 21.14
N VAL A 525 17.51 -23.22 21.27
CA VAL A 525 17.91 -21.94 21.87
C VAL A 525 18.24 -22.10 23.35
N PHE A 526 17.45 -22.89 24.09
CA PHE A 526 17.70 -23.22 25.49
C PHE A 526 19.10 -23.80 25.68
N ALA A 527 19.46 -24.82 24.89
CA ALA A 527 20.71 -25.53 25.07
C ALA A 527 21.91 -24.61 24.84
N ILE A 528 21.84 -23.70 23.85
CA ILE A 528 22.91 -22.73 23.60
C ILE A 528 22.99 -21.72 24.75
N ALA A 529 21.86 -21.12 25.13
CA ALA A 529 21.81 -20.07 26.15
C ALA A 529 22.26 -20.58 27.53
N ASP A 530 21.84 -21.77 27.93
CA ASP A 530 22.18 -22.37 29.22
C ASP A 530 23.60 -22.96 29.25
N SER A 531 24.21 -23.21 28.08
CA SER A 531 25.54 -23.84 27.98
C SER A 531 26.64 -23.05 28.70
N SER A 532 26.52 -21.72 28.81
CA SER A 532 27.49 -20.85 29.48
C SER A 532 27.35 -20.84 31.00
N TYR A 533 26.20 -21.29 31.53
CA TYR A 533 25.88 -21.26 32.97
C TYR A 533 25.76 -22.66 33.59
N ALA A 534 25.67 -23.70 32.76
CA ALA A 534 25.60 -25.08 33.20
C ALA A 534 26.86 -25.48 34.01
N PRO A 535 26.74 -26.34 35.04
CA PRO A 535 27.84 -26.65 35.96
C PRO A 535 29.16 -27.10 35.32
N GLN A 536 29.09 -27.79 34.17
CA GLN A 536 30.25 -28.23 33.40
C GLN A 536 30.21 -27.73 31.95
N GLY A 537 29.46 -26.65 31.70
CA GLY A 537 29.18 -26.14 30.36
C GLY A 537 28.63 -27.24 29.43
N TRP A 538 29.19 -27.35 28.21
CA TRP A 538 28.82 -28.35 27.21
C TRP A 538 29.04 -29.81 27.62
N ARG A 539 29.83 -30.09 28.68
CA ARG A 539 29.97 -31.46 29.20
C ARG A 539 28.79 -31.88 30.07
N THR A 540 27.94 -30.94 30.48
CA THR A 540 26.75 -31.24 31.25
C THR A 540 25.77 -32.04 30.39
N PRO A 541 25.38 -33.28 30.74
CA PRO A 541 24.72 -34.21 29.82
C PRO A 541 23.45 -33.71 29.13
N TYR A 542 22.65 -32.88 29.81
CA TYR A 542 21.40 -32.38 29.22
C TYR A 542 21.64 -31.36 28.10
N ILE A 543 22.75 -30.60 28.11
CA ILE A 543 23.03 -29.57 27.09
C ILE A 543 23.17 -30.17 25.68
N PRO A 544 24.10 -31.10 25.40
CA PRO A 544 24.25 -31.68 24.07
C PRO A 544 23.03 -32.52 23.66
N VAL A 545 22.34 -33.15 24.62
CA VAL A 545 21.11 -33.92 24.35
C VAL A 545 19.99 -32.99 23.88
N LEU A 546 19.70 -31.90 24.60
CA LEU A 546 18.65 -30.95 24.22
C LEU A 546 19.02 -30.21 22.93
N PHE A 547 20.30 -29.88 22.72
CA PHE A 547 20.79 -29.28 21.49
C PHE A 547 20.56 -30.20 20.28
N ALA A 548 20.95 -31.49 20.40
CA ALA A 548 20.78 -32.47 19.32
C ALA A 548 19.30 -32.74 19.03
N ILE A 549 18.47 -32.92 20.06
CA ILE A 549 17.02 -33.11 19.89
C ILE A 549 16.41 -31.88 19.23
N GLY A 550 16.73 -30.67 19.69
CA GLY A 550 16.25 -29.42 19.09
C GLY A 550 16.64 -29.29 17.62
N ALA A 551 17.90 -29.56 17.28
CA ALA A 551 18.40 -29.53 15.91
C ALA A 551 17.71 -30.57 15.01
N ILE A 552 17.48 -31.79 15.52
CA ILE A 552 16.76 -32.85 14.80
C ILE A 552 15.31 -32.45 14.57
N LEU A 553 14.61 -31.91 15.59
CA LEU A 553 13.22 -31.47 15.45
C LEU A 553 13.07 -30.34 14.42
N LEU A 554 14.00 -29.37 14.42
CA LEU A 554 14.03 -28.31 13.40
C LEU A 554 14.37 -28.86 12.01
N GLY A 555 15.28 -29.83 11.90
CA GLY A 555 15.60 -30.49 10.63
C GLY A 555 14.41 -31.28 10.06
N VAL A 556 13.70 -32.02 10.92
CA VAL A 556 12.45 -32.72 10.57
C VAL A 556 11.37 -31.72 10.19
N MET A 557 11.23 -30.61 10.91
CA MET A 557 10.31 -29.54 10.55
C MET A 557 10.59 -29.03 9.13
N VAL A 558 11.83 -28.66 8.81
CA VAL A 558 12.22 -28.18 7.48
C VAL A 558 11.89 -29.21 6.40
N TYR A 559 12.15 -30.50 6.65
CA TYR A 559 11.81 -31.58 5.72
C TYR A 559 10.29 -31.74 5.51
N LEU A 560 9.51 -31.71 6.58
CA LEU A 560 8.06 -31.89 6.47
C LEU A 560 7.40 -30.67 5.82
N GLU A 561 7.75 -29.46 6.26
CA GLU A 561 7.23 -28.19 5.76
C GLU A 561 7.60 -27.95 4.29
N GLY A 562 8.81 -28.36 3.88
CA GLY A 562 9.30 -28.16 2.52
C GLY A 562 8.73 -29.13 1.48
N TRP A 563 8.43 -30.38 1.87
CA TRP A 563 8.16 -31.46 0.91
C TRP A 563 6.93 -32.32 1.18
N VAL A 564 6.42 -32.38 2.42
CA VAL A 564 5.35 -33.33 2.80
C VAL A 564 4.02 -32.62 3.06
N ILE A 565 4.06 -31.48 3.73
CA ILE A 565 2.86 -30.78 4.23
C ILE A 565 2.27 -29.90 3.12
N LYS A 566 0.96 -30.02 2.88
CA LYS A 566 0.24 -29.24 1.87
C LYS A 566 0.03 -27.77 2.26
N ASN A 567 -0.09 -27.50 3.56
CA ASN A 567 -0.40 -26.20 4.14
C ASN A 567 0.63 -25.82 5.22
N PRO A 568 1.93 -25.72 4.86
CA PRO A 568 3.03 -25.50 5.81
C PRO A 568 2.89 -24.17 6.57
N LEU A 569 3.43 -24.10 7.79
CA LEU A 569 3.69 -22.84 8.50
C LEU A 569 4.66 -21.96 7.71
N LEU A 570 5.70 -22.53 7.10
CA LEU A 570 6.69 -21.82 6.30
C LEU A 570 6.90 -22.55 4.95
N PRO A 571 6.10 -22.25 3.91
CA PRO A 571 6.22 -22.89 2.62
C PRO A 571 7.56 -22.53 1.98
N GLY A 572 8.19 -23.55 1.40
CA GLY A 572 9.46 -23.40 0.68
C GLY A 572 9.39 -22.48 -0.53
N ASP A 573 8.18 -22.16 -1.04
CA ASP A 573 7.99 -21.25 -2.15
C ASP A 573 8.36 -19.79 -1.84
N ILE A 574 8.35 -19.38 -0.57
CA ILE A 574 8.83 -18.05 -0.15
C ILE A 574 10.32 -17.89 -0.50
N PHE A 575 11.09 -18.96 -0.36
CA PHE A 575 12.51 -18.99 -0.68
C PHE A 575 12.80 -19.12 -2.18
N ARG A 576 11.79 -19.40 -3.02
CA ARG A 576 11.93 -19.37 -4.48
C ARG A 576 11.98 -17.93 -5.02
N VAL A 577 11.52 -16.95 -4.24
CA VAL A 577 11.67 -15.53 -4.61
C VAL A 577 13.15 -15.22 -4.77
N LYS A 578 13.49 -14.62 -5.92
CA LYS A 578 14.87 -14.29 -6.28
C LYS A 578 15.53 -13.46 -5.17
N PHE A 579 16.71 -13.90 -4.73
CA PHE A 579 17.50 -13.27 -3.65
C PHE A 579 16.97 -13.43 -2.21
N MET A 580 15.83 -14.09 -1.99
CA MET A 580 15.27 -14.26 -0.64
C MET A 580 16.20 -15.05 0.29
N THR A 581 16.66 -16.23 -0.13
CA THR A 581 17.56 -17.08 0.67
C THR A 581 18.88 -16.40 1.06
N PRO A 582 19.68 -15.84 0.11
CA PRO A 582 20.92 -15.17 0.50
C PRO A 582 20.66 -13.92 1.37
N LEU A 583 19.54 -13.23 1.17
CA LEU A 583 19.15 -12.12 2.04
C LEU A 583 18.89 -12.61 3.47
N VAL A 584 18.05 -13.64 3.66
CA VAL A 584 17.75 -14.21 4.99
C VAL A 584 19.02 -14.71 5.68
N LEU A 585 19.91 -15.40 4.96
CA LEU A 585 21.19 -15.86 5.51
C LEU A 585 22.09 -14.70 5.95
N ALA A 586 22.20 -13.64 5.14
CA ALA A 586 22.94 -12.44 5.52
C ALA A 586 22.32 -11.78 6.76
N LEU A 587 20.99 -11.63 6.79
CA LEU A 587 20.26 -11.00 7.90
C LEU A 587 20.38 -11.79 9.21
N LEU A 588 20.45 -13.13 9.18
CA LEU A 588 20.74 -13.93 10.39
C LEU A 588 22.08 -13.54 11.02
N CYS A 589 23.11 -13.34 10.20
CA CYS A 589 24.42 -12.88 10.67
C CYS A 589 24.36 -11.42 11.18
N LEU A 590 23.72 -10.52 10.42
CA LEU A 590 23.64 -9.10 10.75
C LEU A 590 22.80 -8.85 12.01
N TYR A 591 21.58 -9.39 12.10
CA TYR A 591 20.75 -9.27 13.30
C TYR A 591 21.35 -10.00 14.50
N GLY A 592 22.02 -11.14 14.29
CA GLY A 592 22.80 -11.78 15.33
C GLY A 592 23.86 -10.87 15.94
N SER A 593 24.57 -10.12 15.08
CA SER A 593 25.58 -9.15 15.52
C SER A 593 24.99 -7.98 16.33
N LEU A 594 23.73 -7.60 16.09
CA LEU A 594 23.03 -6.57 16.87
C LEU A 594 22.86 -7.02 18.32
N GLY A 595 22.43 -8.27 18.53
CA GLY A 595 22.27 -8.83 19.89
C GLY A 595 23.56 -8.75 20.69
N ILE A 596 24.68 -9.12 20.06
CA ILE A 596 26.02 -9.05 20.63
C ILE A 596 26.39 -7.59 20.97
N PHE A 597 26.23 -6.68 20.01
CA PHE A 597 26.52 -5.26 20.19
C PHE A 597 25.77 -4.66 21.38
N LEU A 598 24.46 -4.92 21.48
CA LEU A 598 23.62 -4.36 22.54
C LEU A 598 23.99 -4.90 23.92
N LEU A 599 24.16 -6.22 24.08
CA LEU A 599 24.51 -6.80 25.38
C LEU A 599 25.94 -6.48 25.79
N TYR A 600 26.91 -6.86 24.95
CA TYR A 600 28.33 -6.72 25.28
C TYR A 600 28.79 -5.27 25.26
N GLY A 601 28.17 -4.41 24.45
CA GLY A 601 28.41 -2.96 24.50
C GLY A 601 28.06 -2.39 25.86
N VAL A 602 26.87 -2.69 26.39
CA VAL A 602 26.42 -2.25 27.73
C VAL A 602 27.32 -2.81 28.83
N LEU A 603 27.63 -4.10 28.80
CA LEU A 603 28.50 -4.72 29.78
C LEU A 603 29.93 -4.15 29.72
N TYR A 604 30.44 -3.84 28.52
CA TYR A 604 31.76 -3.23 28.37
C TYR A 604 31.79 -1.79 28.95
N MET A 605 30.77 -0.98 28.63
CA MET A 605 30.63 0.38 29.16
C MET A 605 30.47 0.38 30.68
N SER A 606 29.74 -0.58 31.24
CA SER A 606 29.53 -0.69 32.69
C SER A 606 30.79 -1.19 33.41
N ASN A 607 31.36 -2.33 32.98
CA ASN A 607 32.40 -3.03 33.73
C ASN A 607 33.81 -2.44 33.51
N PHE A 608 34.10 -1.90 32.32
CA PHE A 608 35.46 -1.42 31.99
C PHE A 608 35.56 0.09 31.81
N MET A 609 34.47 0.78 31.45
CA MET A 609 34.46 2.25 31.36
C MET A 609 33.87 2.91 32.61
N GLY A 610 33.33 2.12 33.56
CA GLY A 610 32.78 2.62 34.82
C GLY A 610 31.51 3.47 34.64
N ALA A 611 30.79 3.29 33.54
CA ALA A 611 29.58 4.07 33.26
C ALA A 611 28.44 3.66 34.19
N THR A 612 27.79 4.65 34.80
CA THR A 612 26.56 4.43 35.59
C THR A 612 25.38 4.05 34.67
N PRO A 613 24.31 3.42 35.17
CA PRO A 613 23.15 3.07 34.33
C PRO A 613 22.56 4.25 33.55
N LEU A 614 22.38 5.42 34.18
CA LEU A 614 21.88 6.62 33.48
C LEU A 614 22.88 7.18 32.48
N GLN A 615 24.18 7.01 32.73
CA GLN A 615 25.22 7.40 31.77
C GLN A 615 25.21 6.49 30.53
N ILE A 616 24.97 5.18 30.70
CA ILE A 616 24.79 4.26 29.57
C ILE A 616 23.55 4.65 28.75
N VAL A 617 22.45 5.03 29.41
CA VAL A 617 21.28 5.59 28.72
C VAL A 617 21.68 6.83 27.91
N ALA A 618 22.38 7.78 28.51
CA ALA A 618 22.85 8.98 27.81
C ALA A 618 23.78 8.65 26.63
N TRP A 619 24.66 7.65 26.78
CA TRP A 619 25.60 7.21 25.76
C TRP A 619 24.95 6.49 24.58
N THR A 620 23.75 5.93 24.76
CA THR A 620 22.98 5.25 23.70
C THR A 620 21.97 6.17 23.01
N VAL A 621 21.74 7.41 23.51
CA VAL A 621 20.88 8.44 22.87
C VAL A 621 21.18 8.65 21.38
N PRO A 622 22.44 8.66 20.90
CA PRO A 622 22.72 8.80 19.47
C PRO A 622 22.01 7.76 18.59
N MET A 623 21.72 6.56 19.12
CA MET A 623 20.94 5.57 18.39
C MET A 623 19.49 5.97 18.21
N ALA A 624 18.85 6.47 19.26
CA ALA A 624 17.47 6.93 19.18
C ALA A 624 17.32 8.15 18.26
N VAL A 625 18.21 9.14 18.40
CA VAL A 625 18.22 10.34 17.56
C VAL A 625 18.55 9.98 16.11
N GLY A 626 19.57 9.14 15.91
CA GLY A 626 19.97 8.66 14.59
C GLY A 626 18.83 7.93 13.89
N GLY A 627 18.05 7.09 14.58
CA GLY A 627 16.94 6.39 13.96
C GLY A 627 15.75 7.27 13.62
N LEU A 628 15.48 8.31 14.42
CA LEU A 628 14.51 9.35 14.03
C LEU A 628 14.95 10.11 12.77
N ILE A 629 16.24 10.46 12.67
CA ILE A 629 16.77 11.13 11.48
C ILE A 629 16.73 10.20 10.26
N LEU A 630 17.17 8.95 10.42
CA LEU A 630 17.21 7.95 9.35
C LEU A 630 15.82 7.51 8.90
N SER A 631 14.80 7.53 9.76
CA SER A 631 13.42 7.24 9.32
C SER A 631 12.83 8.35 8.47
N VAL A 632 13.03 9.62 8.87
CA VAL A 632 12.56 10.78 8.09
C VAL A 632 13.29 10.86 6.75
N THR A 633 14.61 10.69 6.76
CA THR A 633 15.43 10.75 5.54
C THR A 633 15.30 9.48 4.69
N GLY A 634 15.18 8.31 5.31
CA GLY A 634 15.03 7.01 4.65
C GLY A 634 13.80 6.96 3.75
N GLY A 635 12.64 7.45 4.22
CA GLY A 635 11.44 7.56 3.41
C GLY A 635 11.62 8.43 2.14
N LEU A 636 12.56 9.39 2.16
CA LEU A 636 12.90 10.26 1.03
C LEU A 636 14.01 9.70 0.13
N ILE A 637 14.82 8.77 0.61
CA ILE A 637 16.02 8.28 -0.09
C ILE A 637 15.80 6.89 -0.71
N LEU A 638 14.99 6.03 -0.07
CA LEU A 638 14.76 4.63 -0.46
C LEU A 638 14.27 4.44 -1.91
N HIS A 639 13.57 5.44 -2.47
CA HIS A 639 13.09 5.40 -3.86
C HIS A 639 14.12 5.87 -4.90
N ARG A 640 15.21 6.53 -4.47
CA ARG A 640 16.25 7.10 -5.36
C ARG A 640 17.55 6.30 -5.36
N VAL A 641 17.88 5.64 -4.26
CA VAL A 641 19.12 4.86 -4.12
C VAL A 641 18.82 3.38 -4.32
N SER A 642 19.76 2.65 -4.91
CA SER A 642 19.62 1.20 -5.07
C SER A 642 19.57 0.53 -3.70
N GLY A 643 18.58 -0.35 -3.48
CA GLY A 643 18.47 -1.09 -2.23
C GLY A 643 19.75 -1.89 -1.92
N THR A 644 20.42 -2.39 -2.95
CA THR A 644 21.71 -3.10 -2.79
C THR A 644 22.79 -2.21 -2.16
N ILE A 645 22.90 -0.95 -2.61
CA ILE A 645 23.88 0.00 -2.07
C ILE A 645 23.55 0.34 -0.62
N LEU A 646 22.27 0.57 -0.32
CA LEU A 646 21.82 0.81 1.05
C LEU A 646 22.13 -0.39 1.97
N MET A 647 21.92 -1.62 1.49
CA MET A 647 22.27 -2.81 2.26
C MET A 647 23.78 -2.93 2.51
N ILE A 648 24.63 -2.56 1.54
CA ILE A 648 26.08 -2.53 1.72
C ILE A 648 26.47 -1.48 2.78
N ILE A 649 25.88 -0.28 2.73
CA ILE A 649 26.11 0.77 3.74
C ILE A 649 25.71 0.27 5.14
N SER A 650 24.56 -0.41 5.25
CA SER A 650 24.14 -1.06 6.48
C SER A 650 25.17 -2.09 6.98
N CYS A 651 25.65 -2.98 6.11
CA CYS A 651 26.68 -3.96 6.44
C CYS A 651 27.98 -3.32 6.93
N LEU A 652 28.41 -2.21 6.32
CA LEU A 652 29.58 -1.45 6.76
C LEU A 652 29.35 -0.81 8.14
N GLY A 653 28.13 -0.32 8.42
CA GLY A 653 27.74 0.11 9.76
C GLY A 653 27.85 -1.03 10.79
N TYR A 654 27.44 -2.24 10.42
CA TYR A 654 27.52 -3.41 11.29
C TYR A 654 28.97 -3.77 11.61
N VAL A 655 29.85 -3.76 10.61
CA VAL A 655 31.29 -3.97 10.78
C VAL A 655 31.89 -2.88 11.67
N GLY A 656 31.58 -1.60 11.41
CA GLY A 656 32.08 -0.48 12.19
C GLY A 656 31.68 -0.53 13.67
N SER A 657 30.43 -0.90 13.96
CA SER A 657 29.91 -0.98 15.33
C SER A 657 30.67 -1.99 16.19
N GLY A 658 30.95 -3.19 15.65
CA GLY A 658 31.74 -4.21 16.36
C GLY A 658 33.23 -3.88 16.41
N LEU A 659 33.79 -3.40 15.30
CA LEU A 659 35.23 -3.12 15.19
C LEU A 659 35.69 -2.06 16.18
N LEU A 660 34.91 -0.99 16.36
CA LEU A 660 35.24 0.10 17.30
C LEU A 660 35.34 -0.39 18.75
N PHE A 661 34.44 -1.28 19.16
CA PHE A 661 34.53 -1.92 20.49
C PHE A 661 35.63 -2.98 20.57
N ALA A 662 35.97 -3.66 19.47
CA ALA A 662 37.06 -4.62 19.45
C ALA A 662 38.44 -3.94 19.65
N VAL A 663 38.64 -2.77 19.05
CA VAL A 663 39.94 -2.06 19.05
C VAL A 663 40.10 -1.05 20.18
N ILE A 664 39.05 -0.76 20.97
CA ILE A 664 39.08 0.28 22.01
C ILE A 664 40.28 0.10 22.98
N PRO A 665 41.14 1.12 23.17
CA PRO A 665 42.32 1.05 24.03
C PRO A 665 41.94 1.18 25.51
N LEU A 666 42.89 0.91 26.42
CA LEU A 666 42.68 1.09 27.86
C LEU A 666 42.48 2.59 28.16
N GLY A 667 41.40 2.96 28.84
CA GLY A 667 41.02 4.37 29.03
C GLY A 667 40.43 5.06 27.79
N GLY A 668 40.00 4.29 26.77
CA GLY A 668 39.34 4.85 25.58
C GLY A 668 38.15 5.73 25.96
N ASN A 669 38.08 6.93 25.38
CA ASN A 669 37.00 7.88 25.68
C ASN A 669 35.73 7.57 24.87
N TYR A 670 34.59 8.07 25.36
CA TYR A 670 33.28 7.91 24.74
C TYR A 670 33.24 8.43 23.30
N TRP A 671 33.80 9.62 23.05
CA TRP A 671 33.68 10.32 21.77
C TRP A 671 34.41 9.66 20.61
N ALA A 672 35.52 8.96 20.87
CA ALA A 672 36.31 8.32 19.83
C ALA A 672 35.78 6.93 19.45
N TYR A 673 35.15 6.21 20.38
CA TYR A 673 34.78 4.80 20.18
C TYR A 673 33.29 4.55 20.33
N VAL A 674 32.70 4.89 21.47
CA VAL A 674 31.31 4.57 21.77
C VAL A 674 30.37 5.40 20.89
N PHE A 675 30.56 6.72 20.82
CA PHE A 675 29.70 7.60 20.02
C PHE A 675 29.68 7.20 18.53
N PRO A 676 30.83 7.00 17.84
CA PRO A 676 30.83 6.53 16.46
C PRO A 676 30.27 5.11 16.31
N ALA A 677 30.47 4.23 17.30
CA ALA A 677 29.90 2.88 17.28
C ALA A 677 28.36 2.90 17.35
N MET A 678 27.78 3.81 18.14
CA MET A 678 26.33 4.04 18.18
C MET A 678 25.81 4.52 16.82
N LEU A 679 26.50 5.47 16.16
CA LEU A 679 26.12 5.92 14.83
C LEU A 679 26.18 4.78 13.80
N CYS A 680 27.25 3.99 13.82
CA CYS A 680 27.42 2.82 12.97
C CYS A 680 26.31 1.78 13.21
N GLY A 681 26.01 1.50 14.49
CA GLY A 681 24.97 0.56 14.90
C GLY A 681 23.58 0.99 14.45
N THR A 682 23.30 2.29 14.44
CA THR A 682 22.02 2.84 13.97
C THR A 682 21.86 2.69 12.46
N ILE A 683 22.89 3.11 11.70
CA ILE A 683 22.91 2.95 10.23
C ILE A 683 22.76 1.48 9.85
N ALA A 684 23.38 0.59 10.62
CA ALA A 684 23.27 -0.85 10.46
C ALA A 684 21.82 -1.34 10.56
N ILE A 685 21.22 -1.26 11.75
CA ILE A 685 19.91 -1.88 11.99
C ILE A 685 18.80 -1.20 11.20
N ASP A 686 18.74 0.12 11.16
CA ASP A 686 17.59 0.81 10.58
C ASP A 686 17.49 0.60 9.07
N ILE A 687 18.62 0.65 8.36
CA ILE A 687 18.63 0.44 6.91
C ILE A 687 18.33 -1.02 6.58
N SER A 688 18.98 -1.98 7.25
CA SER A 688 18.75 -3.41 6.97
C SER A 688 17.33 -3.84 7.30
N PHE A 689 16.79 -3.41 8.45
CA PHE A 689 15.42 -3.72 8.87
C PHE A 689 14.37 -3.15 7.93
N ASN A 690 14.48 -1.85 7.60
CA ASN A 690 13.52 -1.23 6.68
C ASN A 690 13.57 -1.86 5.29
N LEU A 691 14.77 -2.11 4.76
CA LEU A 691 14.93 -2.67 3.43
C LEU A 691 14.46 -4.13 3.36
N ALA A 692 14.79 -4.95 4.37
CA ALA A 692 14.30 -6.32 4.48
C ALA A 692 12.77 -6.36 4.58
N ASN A 693 12.18 -5.51 5.42
CA ASN A 693 10.73 -5.47 5.61
C ASN A 693 10.00 -5.06 4.33
N ILE A 694 10.48 -4.03 3.64
CA ILE A 694 9.91 -3.60 2.36
C ILE A 694 10.05 -4.73 1.35
N PHE A 695 11.26 -5.28 1.16
CA PHE A 695 11.52 -6.33 0.17
C PHE A 695 10.67 -7.58 0.41
N ILE A 696 10.64 -8.09 1.64
CA ILE A 696 9.91 -9.31 2.00
C ILE A 696 8.40 -9.08 1.85
N THR A 697 7.87 -7.96 2.35
CA THR A 697 6.41 -7.71 2.27
C THR A 697 5.93 -7.34 0.87
N THR A 698 6.74 -6.72 0.01
CA THR A 698 6.32 -6.41 -1.37
C THR A 698 6.48 -7.60 -2.32
N SER A 699 7.31 -8.58 -1.97
CA SER A 699 7.52 -9.79 -2.76
C SER A 699 6.50 -10.89 -2.47
N MET A 700 5.61 -10.69 -1.48
CA MET A 700 4.64 -11.71 -1.04
C MET A 700 3.20 -11.32 -1.40
N PRO A 701 2.38 -12.27 -1.86
CA PRO A 701 0.96 -12.06 -2.13
C PRO A 701 0.18 -11.74 -0.85
N LYS A 702 -0.99 -11.09 -0.96
CA LYS A 702 -1.83 -10.74 0.21
C LYS A 702 -2.17 -11.95 1.08
N ALA A 703 -2.29 -13.13 0.47
CA ALA A 703 -2.60 -14.38 1.17
C ALA A 703 -1.47 -14.86 2.11
N LYS A 704 -0.24 -14.38 1.94
CA LYS A 704 0.95 -14.81 2.70
C LYS A 704 1.60 -13.68 3.51
N GLN A 705 0.91 -12.55 3.68
CA GLN A 705 1.46 -11.39 4.39
C GLN A 705 1.69 -11.66 5.88
N GLY A 706 0.87 -12.50 6.53
CA GLY A 706 1.07 -12.90 7.93
C GLY A 706 2.38 -13.65 8.10
N LEU A 707 2.63 -14.58 7.18
CA LEU A 707 3.89 -15.31 7.13
C LEU A 707 5.10 -14.45 6.74
N ALA A 708 4.94 -13.49 5.84
CA ALA A 708 6.00 -12.53 5.51
C ALA A 708 6.47 -11.76 6.76
N GLY A 709 5.52 -11.29 7.58
CA GLY A 709 5.78 -10.68 8.88
C GLY A 709 6.47 -11.64 9.85
N ALA A 710 6.02 -12.89 9.92
CA ALA A 710 6.65 -13.89 10.78
C ALA A 710 8.09 -14.20 10.36
N LEU A 711 8.39 -14.33 9.06
CA LEU A 711 9.74 -14.58 8.56
C LEU A 711 10.71 -13.46 8.94
N ILE A 712 10.29 -12.20 8.83
CA ILE A 712 11.07 -11.01 9.23
C ILE A 712 11.52 -11.15 10.70
N TYR A 713 10.56 -11.33 11.60
CA TYR A 713 10.85 -11.38 13.03
C TYR A 713 11.55 -12.68 13.44
N CYS A 714 11.22 -13.81 12.81
CA CYS A 714 11.94 -15.06 13.05
C CYS A 714 13.41 -14.91 12.68
N THR A 715 13.71 -14.31 11.52
CA THR A 715 15.09 -14.04 11.10
C THR A 715 15.82 -13.17 12.12
N MET A 716 15.16 -12.10 12.61
CA MET A 716 15.74 -11.20 13.61
C MET A 716 15.97 -11.88 14.96
N HIS A 717 14.93 -12.43 15.58
CA HIS A 717 15.02 -12.98 16.93
C HIS A 717 15.80 -14.30 16.99
N MET A 718 15.68 -15.16 15.97
CA MET A 718 16.51 -16.37 15.90
C MET A 718 17.98 -16.02 15.67
N GLY A 719 18.26 -15.05 14.79
CA GLY A 719 19.62 -14.55 14.57
C GLY A 719 20.25 -14.05 15.87
N ILE A 720 19.53 -13.20 16.62
CA ILE A 720 19.97 -12.69 17.93
C ILE A 720 20.20 -13.85 18.90
N ALA A 721 19.22 -14.73 19.11
CA ALA A 721 19.29 -15.79 20.11
C ALA A 721 20.47 -16.75 19.87
N VAL A 722 20.68 -17.17 18.62
CA VAL A 722 21.72 -18.14 18.27
C VAL A 722 23.11 -17.50 18.31
N MET A 723 23.28 -16.33 17.68
CA MET A 723 24.60 -15.70 17.57
C MET A 723 25.07 -15.10 18.89
N LEU A 724 24.16 -14.58 19.72
CA LEU A 724 24.48 -14.15 21.07
C LEU A 724 24.93 -15.31 21.94
N GLY A 725 24.25 -16.47 21.85
CA GLY A 725 24.66 -17.66 22.58
C GLY A 725 26.06 -18.16 22.17
N PHE A 726 26.41 -18.09 20.88
CA PHE A 726 27.79 -18.34 20.44
C PHE A 726 28.79 -17.29 20.96
N ALA A 727 28.40 -16.02 21.04
CA ALA A 727 29.24 -14.99 21.63
C ALA A 727 29.51 -15.25 23.13
N ASP A 728 28.52 -15.75 23.88
CA ASP A 728 28.71 -16.13 25.28
C ASP A 728 29.69 -17.30 25.45
N ILE A 729 29.66 -18.26 24.52
CA ILE A 729 30.66 -19.34 24.47
C ILE A 729 32.06 -18.75 24.20
N VAL A 730 32.18 -17.81 23.25
CA VAL A 730 33.46 -17.13 22.95
C VAL A 730 33.98 -16.39 24.19
N GLU A 731 33.13 -15.64 24.90
CA GLU A 731 33.50 -14.95 26.14
C GLU A 731 34.02 -15.95 27.17
N THR A 732 33.23 -16.98 27.45
CA THR A 732 33.50 -17.95 28.51
C THR A 732 34.81 -18.71 28.25
N GLN A 733 35.04 -19.15 27.00
CA GLN A 733 36.26 -19.88 26.63
C GLN A 733 37.49 -18.96 26.64
N MET A 734 37.33 -17.67 26.34
CA MET A 734 38.43 -16.70 26.29
C MET A 734 38.71 -16.03 27.63
N LYS A 735 38.01 -16.38 28.72
CA LYS A 735 38.26 -15.83 30.08
C LYS A 735 39.70 -15.99 30.56
N HIS A 736 40.39 -17.04 30.13
CA HIS A 736 41.80 -17.28 30.47
C HIS A 736 42.75 -16.16 29.97
N LEU A 737 42.35 -15.38 28.97
CA LEU A 737 43.08 -14.21 28.46
C LEU A 737 42.85 -12.93 29.27
N GLY A 738 42.01 -13.00 30.31
CA GLY A 738 41.52 -11.88 31.12
C GLY A 738 40.14 -11.40 30.69
N GLU A 739 39.33 -10.92 31.64
CA GLU A 739 37.93 -10.52 31.41
C GLU A 739 37.79 -9.54 30.25
N ARG A 740 38.61 -8.48 30.22
CA ARG A 740 38.54 -7.50 29.14
C ARG A 740 38.89 -8.08 27.76
N SER A 741 39.89 -8.95 27.71
CA SER A 741 40.33 -9.59 26.46
C SER A 741 39.25 -10.54 25.93
N SER A 742 38.53 -11.22 26.82
CA SER A 742 37.41 -12.08 26.45
C SER A 742 36.27 -11.28 25.78
N TYR A 743 35.95 -10.09 26.30
CA TYR A 743 34.98 -9.19 25.67
C TYR A 743 35.45 -8.68 24.31
N LYS A 744 36.75 -8.36 24.17
CA LYS A 744 37.31 -7.99 22.87
C LYS A 744 37.22 -9.14 21.87
N ALA A 745 37.41 -10.38 22.29
CA ALA A 745 37.23 -11.55 21.43
C ALA A 745 35.79 -11.66 20.93
N VAL A 746 34.80 -11.36 21.78
CA VAL A 746 33.39 -11.28 21.38
C VAL A 746 33.15 -10.21 20.31
N PHE A 747 33.72 -9.01 20.47
CA PHE A 747 33.57 -7.96 19.45
C PHE A 747 34.29 -8.29 18.13
N TRP A 748 35.41 -9.02 18.18
CA TRP A 748 36.04 -9.57 16.98
C TRP A 748 35.19 -10.64 16.31
N PHE A 749 34.57 -11.52 17.09
CA PHE A 749 33.60 -12.50 16.59
C PHE A 749 32.40 -11.81 15.92
N GLN A 750 31.83 -10.79 16.56
CA GLN A 750 30.79 -9.94 15.99
C GLN A 750 31.23 -9.34 14.65
N THR A 751 32.43 -8.75 14.60
CA THR A 751 32.98 -8.12 13.38
C THR A 751 33.14 -9.14 12.25
N GLY A 752 33.64 -10.35 12.55
CA GLY A 752 33.74 -11.44 11.58
C GLY A 752 32.39 -11.87 11.04
N LEU A 753 31.37 -11.99 11.89
CA LEU A 753 30.00 -12.31 11.50
C LEU A 753 29.42 -11.24 10.55
N CYS A 754 29.65 -9.95 10.83
CA CYS A 754 29.24 -8.85 9.97
C CYS A 754 29.92 -8.89 8.59
N ILE A 755 31.22 -9.26 8.54
CA ILE A 755 31.97 -9.40 7.28
C ILE A 755 31.39 -10.55 6.44
N ILE A 756 31.04 -11.68 7.07
CA ILE A 756 30.37 -12.79 6.37
C ILE A 756 29.04 -12.31 5.78
N GLY A 757 28.21 -11.61 6.55
CA GLY A 757 26.98 -10.99 6.05
C GLY A 757 27.23 -10.07 4.86
N LEU A 758 28.23 -9.18 4.96
CA LEU A 758 28.63 -8.27 3.88
C LEU A 758 29.03 -9.02 2.60
N LEU A 759 29.82 -10.09 2.72
CA LEU A 759 30.25 -10.89 1.57
C LEU A 759 29.06 -11.58 0.89
N ILE A 760 28.10 -12.10 1.66
CA ILE A 760 26.86 -12.67 1.12
C ILE A 760 26.07 -11.60 0.36
N VAL A 761 25.94 -10.38 0.94
CA VAL A 761 25.23 -9.28 0.28
C VAL A 761 25.92 -8.87 -1.03
N LEU A 762 27.25 -8.73 -1.02
CA LEU A 762 28.03 -8.34 -2.21
C LEU A 762 27.94 -9.38 -3.34
N GLY A 763 28.00 -10.66 -3.00
CA GLY A 763 28.01 -11.76 -3.97
C GLY A 763 26.63 -12.15 -4.50
N PHE A 764 25.61 -12.17 -3.62
CA PHE A 764 24.37 -12.91 -3.89
C PHE A 764 23.07 -12.12 -3.69
N VAL A 765 23.12 -10.86 -3.22
CA VAL A 765 21.92 -10.05 -3.01
C VAL A 765 21.87 -8.89 -4.00
N ARG A 766 20.77 -8.80 -4.76
CA ARG A 766 20.47 -7.64 -5.61
C ARG A 766 19.04 -7.17 -5.33
N ILE A 767 18.95 -6.07 -4.60
CA ILE A 767 17.68 -5.40 -4.31
C ILE A 767 17.59 -4.16 -5.21
N ARG A 768 16.53 -4.10 -6.02
CA ARG A 768 16.21 -2.96 -6.90
C ARG A 768 15.74 -1.76 -6.08
N HIS A 769 15.56 -0.61 -6.73
CA HIS A 769 15.00 0.58 -6.10
C HIS A 769 13.60 0.31 -5.55
N ALA A 770 13.26 0.83 -4.37
CA ALA A 770 11.91 0.75 -3.82
C ALA A 770 10.99 1.79 -4.48
N LYS A 771 10.80 1.67 -5.81
CA LYS A 771 9.87 2.47 -6.59
C LYS A 771 8.45 1.96 -6.41
N SER A 772 7.47 2.74 -6.86
CA SER A 772 6.12 2.22 -6.99
C SER A 772 6.10 1.09 -8.01
N GLU A 773 5.62 -0.07 -7.58
CA GLU A 773 5.56 -1.30 -8.38
C GLU A 773 4.19 -1.95 -8.19
N LEU A 774 3.86 -2.84 -9.12
CA LEU A 774 2.74 -3.77 -8.99
C LEU A 774 2.92 -4.61 -7.72
N THR A 775 1.81 -4.89 -7.05
CA THR A 775 1.74 -5.85 -5.94
C THR A 775 2.06 -7.26 -6.45
N ALA A 776 2.47 -8.15 -5.54
CA ALA A 776 2.75 -9.55 -5.91
C ALA A 776 1.54 -10.24 -6.55
N ASP A 777 0.33 -9.98 -6.06
CA ASP A 777 -0.91 -10.53 -6.64
C ASP A 777 -1.15 -10.02 -8.08
N GLU A 778 -0.86 -8.73 -8.35
CA GLU A 778 -0.97 -8.15 -9.69
C GLU A 778 0.10 -8.72 -10.65
N LYS A 779 1.32 -8.96 -10.15
CA LYS A 779 2.39 -9.60 -10.93
C LYS A 779 2.01 -11.04 -11.29
N GLU A 780 1.50 -11.83 -10.34
CA GLU A 780 1.03 -13.21 -10.60
C GLU A 780 -0.14 -13.24 -11.59
N THR A 781 -1.08 -12.29 -11.49
CA THR A 781 -2.21 -12.20 -12.42
C THR A 781 -1.71 -11.90 -13.84
N MET A 782 -0.79 -10.94 -14.00
CA MET A 782 -0.19 -10.62 -15.30
C MET A 782 0.65 -11.76 -15.87
N GLU A 783 1.41 -12.48 -15.04
CA GLU A 783 2.19 -13.65 -15.47
C GLU A 783 1.28 -14.79 -15.95
N THR A 784 0.15 -15.01 -15.25
CA THR A 784 -0.85 -16.01 -15.63
C THR A 784 -1.55 -15.63 -16.93
N GLU A 785 -1.97 -14.38 -17.07
CA GLU A 785 -2.55 -13.85 -18.31
C GLU A 785 -1.56 -14.01 -19.49
N ASN A 786 -0.30 -13.63 -19.32
CA ASN A 786 0.74 -13.78 -20.34
C ASN A 786 1.03 -15.25 -20.70
N ALA A 787 1.01 -16.16 -19.74
CA ALA A 787 1.18 -17.59 -19.98
C ALA A 787 -0.02 -18.18 -20.74
N THR A 788 -1.22 -17.71 -20.46
CA THR A 788 -2.45 -18.14 -21.15
C THR A 788 -2.47 -17.64 -22.58
N THR A 789 -2.01 -16.40 -22.82
CA THR A 789 -1.86 -15.83 -24.17
C THR A 789 -0.82 -16.58 -25.00
N LYS A 790 0.36 -16.89 -24.42
CA LYS A 790 1.39 -17.69 -25.11
C LYS A 790 0.91 -19.11 -25.45
N HIS A 791 0.14 -19.75 -24.56
CA HIS A 791 -0.42 -21.06 -24.83
C HIS A 791 -1.50 -21.02 -25.93
N ALA A 792 -2.24 -19.90 -26.03
CA ALA A 792 -3.21 -19.69 -27.10
C ALA A 792 -2.57 -19.30 -28.46
N GLU A 793 -1.30 -18.86 -28.46
CA GLU A 793 -0.52 -18.59 -29.68
C GLU A 793 0.27 -19.82 -30.18
N GLU A 794 0.54 -20.80 -29.32
CA GLU A 794 1.22 -22.06 -29.66
C GLU A 794 0.26 -23.20 -30.09
N VAL A 795 -1.06 -23.01 -29.92
CA VAL A 795 -2.15 -23.93 -30.35
C VAL A 795 -2.86 -23.36 -31.56
#